data_AF-A0A370DDL2-F1
#
_entry.id   AF-A0A370DDL2-F1
#
_cell.length_a   1.000
_cell.length_b   1.000
_cell.length_c   1.000
_cell.angle_alpha   90.00
_cell.angle_beta   90.00
_cell.angle_gamma   90.00
#
_symmetry.space_group_name_H-M   'P 1'
#
loop_
_entity.id
_entity.type
_entity.pdbx_description
1 polymer ?
#
loop_
_entity_poly.entity_id
_entity_poly.type
_entity_poly.pdbx_seq_one_letter_code
_entity_poly.pdbx_strand_id
1 'polypeptide(L)'
;MLTINKHFFKRRPRREYLDDKYKPKKSGLAIWFQRLIMTVLLLALALFLLLLTNQVYANNATSELPQITLDKISEGSLVVKSANGNLYHQMPLLRTVVDMHVSGMISRNHVKQYFKNPNDSWIEAIYVFPLPENSAVDHMRMRIGNRIIEGEIKEKQEAKRLYKKAQKEGKKTALIEQQRPNLFTNQVANIGPGETIVIEIEYQQTLHYDQGNFSLRFPMAITPRYIPGKAINETIPLAESGWAHNTLQVPDASSITPFINNNKQKINPVSIKIDLKPGFPLENLFSRYHTINKHQTNDIIHISLTEGDTYSDRDFELVWTPESNHTPKAAVFNEKIKNNNFQMVMLVPPGGDKFSGQPLARDVTYIIDTSGSMYGVSMDQAKQSLLIALDRLRLHDKFNIIQFNSVTDQLFSNSKMASFQNILSAKNYVNNLHADGGTEMAPALKLALKNNHEKNYVHQVIFLTDGSVENETALFDIIHKSLGNSRLFTIGIGSAPNSYFMRKAAKFGRGSFTYISNVNEVHEKMSSLFAKLESPVMTDIQIHTEDNITTEVWPNRIPDLYHGEPVVLAIRSDKPLNEIIVSGTRALSPWSAKLQLNNSKPSNGIGAFWARNKISALSDSLHEGADKERVRSEIINIALTHHLVSKHTSLIAVDKTPARPNHSKFNTHQIPVNLPHGQSTKQSFGRLAQTATSAELNLLFGITLLMLALALTILLRSTENTLSGSSEKKVV
;
A
#
# COMPACT_ATOMS: atom_id res chain seq x y z
N MET A 1 -44.84 8.35 87.42
CA MET A 1 -45.40 7.37 88.38
C MET A 1 -44.85 6.00 87.99
N LEU A 2 -43.72 5.54 88.54
CA LEU A 2 -43.52 4.81 89.81
C LEU A 2 -44.14 3.41 89.82
N THR A 3 -43.28 2.37 89.83
CA THR A 3 -43.35 1.03 90.50
C THR A 3 -42.55 0.02 89.65
N ILE A 4 -41.43 -0.61 90.03
CA ILE A 4 -40.85 -1.17 91.28
C ILE A 4 -41.55 -2.44 91.83
N ASN A 5 -40.80 -3.56 91.66
CA ASN A 5 -40.62 -4.78 92.49
C ASN A 5 -41.82 -5.63 92.94
N LYS A 6 -41.65 -6.96 92.89
CA LYS A 6 -41.18 -7.80 94.04
C LYS A 6 -41.25 -9.31 93.69
N HIS A 7 -40.13 -10.03 93.84
CA HIS A 7 -39.87 -11.08 94.87
C HIS A 7 -40.35 -12.50 94.53
N PHE A 8 -39.46 -13.51 94.59
CA PHE A 8 -39.28 -14.34 95.80
C PHE A 8 -38.10 -15.33 95.67
N PHE A 9 -37.62 -15.81 96.81
CA PHE A 9 -36.27 -16.30 97.09
C PHE A 9 -36.32 -17.73 97.70
N LYS A 10 -35.33 -18.57 97.33
CA LYS A 10 -34.48 -19.42 98.23
C LYS A 10 -35.01 -20.75 98.86
N ARG A 11 -34.36 -21.88 98.50
CA ARG A 11 -33.47 -22.79 99.31
C ARG A 11 -33.72 -24.33 99.23
N ARG A 12 -32.71 -25.02 98.64
CA ARG A 12 -31.93 -26.27 98.96
C ARG A 12 -32.27 -27.13 100.22
N PRO A 13 -31.93 -28.47 100.28
CA PRO A 13 -30.55 -29.08 100.28
C PRO A 13 -30.36 -30.46 99.53
N ARG A 14 -29.19 -30.76 98.88
CA ARG A 14 -28.00 -31.66 99.19
C ARG A 14 -28.32 -33.17 99.42
N ARG A 15 -27.60 -34.21 98.95
CA ARG A 15 -26.17 -34.44 98.55
C ARG A 15 -25.94 -35.87 97.93
N GLU A 16 -24.92 -36.01 97.04
CA GLU A 16 -23.94 -37.14 96.79
C GLU A 16 -24.42 -38.54 96.28
N TYR A 17 -23.70 -39.40 95.50
CA TYR A 17 -22.31 -39.53 94.98
C TYR A 17 -22.22 -40.58 93.81
N LEU A 18 -21.23 -40.41 92.91
CA LEU A 18 -20.38 -41.39 92.12
C LEU A 18 -20.86 -42.28 90.93
N ASP A 19 -20.07 -42.12 89.84
CA ASP A 19 -19.53 -43.06 88.83
C ASP A 19 -20.30 -43.64 87.61
N ASP A 20 -19.95 -43.04 86.44
CA ASP A 20 -19.23 -43.62 85.29
C ASP A 20 -19.79 -44.77 84.43
N LYS A 21 -20.02 -44.46 83.12
CA LYS A 21 -19.45 -45.21 81.99
C LYS A 21 -19.62 -44.51 80.63
N TYR A 22 -18.46 -44.30 80.00
CA TYR A 22 -18.14 -43.74 78.68
C TYR A 22 -18.65 -44.57 77.47
N LYS A 23 -19.01 -43.85 76.38
CA LYS A 23 -18.92 -44.31 74.96
C LYS A 23 -18.10 -43.28 74.14
N PRO A 24 -17.27 -43.70 73.18
CA PRO A 24 -16.28 -42.82 72.54
C PRO A 24 -16.84 -42.05 71.32
N LYS A 25 -16.47 -40.77 71.20
CA LYS A 25 -16.69 -39.93 70.00
C LYS A 25 -15.60 -40.17 68.95
N LYS A 26 -15.89 -40.96 67.91
CA LYS A 26 -15.16 -40.92 66.62
C LYS A 26 -15.97 -40.08 65.61
N SER A 27 -15.82 -38.75 65.66
CA SER A 27 -16.33 -37.87 64.58
C SER A 27 -15.57 -36.55 64.40
N GLY A 28 -14.62 -36.20 65.29
CA GLY A 28 -13.93 -34.91 65.20
C GLY A 28 -12.97 -34.78 64.01
N LEU A 29 -12.22 -35.84 63.68
CA LEU A 29 -11.13 -35.77 62.70
C LEU A 29 -11.61 -35.73 61.25
N ALA A 30 -12.64 -36.51 60.90
CA ALA A 30 -13.23 -36.49 59.55
C ALA A 30 -13.90 -35.15 59.24
N ILE A 31 -14.57 -34.55 60.23
CA ILE A 31 -15.19 -33.23 60.10
C ILE A 31 -14.11 -32.15 59.96
N TRP A 32 -12.98 -32.29 60.65
CA TRP A 32 -11.86 -31.36 60.53
C TRP A 32 -11.22 -31.39 59.13
N PHE A 33 -11.03 -32.58 58.56
CA PHE A 33 -10.52 -32.74 57.19
C PHE A 33 -11.49 -32.24 56.12
N GLN A 34 -12.80 -32.49 56.26
CA GLN A 34 -13.80 -31.92 55.35
C GLN A 34 -13.79 -30.39 55.39
N ARG A 35 -13.64 -29.79 56.58
CA ARG A 35 -13.52 -28.34 56.73
C ARG A 35 -12.26 -27.79 56.08
N LEU A 36 -11.13 -28.51 56.18
CA LEU A 36 -9.87 -28.12 55.54
C LEU A 36 -9.99 -28.07 54.01
N ILE A 37 -10.60 -29.09 53.40
CA ILE A 37 -10.83 -29.15 51.95
C ILE A 37 -11.74 -28.00 51.50
N MET A 38 -12.81 -27.74 52.26
CA MET A 38 -13.73 -26.63 51.99
C MET A 38 -13.03 -25.27 52.08
N THR A 39 -12.14 -25.07 53.05
CA THR A 39 -11.36 -23.83 53.17
C THR A 39 -10.35 -23.65 52.03
N VAL A 40 -9.71 -24.72 51.54
CA VAL A 40 -8.78 -24.64 50.41
C VAL A 40 -9.53 -24.29 49.11
N LEU A 41 -10.70 -24.88 48.88
CA LEU A 41 -11.57 -24.54 47.75
C LEU A 41 -12.07 -23.10 47.81
N LEU A 42 -12.47 -22.62 48.99
CA LEU A 42 -12.89 -21.22 49.19
C LEU A 42 -11.73 -20.22 48.99
N LEU A 43 -10.53 -20.55 49.46
CA LEU A 43 -9.32 -19.73 49.22
C LEU A 43 -8.94 -19.68 47.74
N ALA A 44 -9.07 -20.80 47.02
CA ALA A 44 -8.83 -20.85 45.59
C ALA A 44 -9.87 -20.05 44.80
N LEU A 45 -11.15 -20.13 45.19
CA LEU A 45 -12.22 -19.31 44.61
C LEU A 45 -12.00 -17.82 44.89
N ALA A 46 -11.56 -17.47 46.10
CA ALA A 46 -11.23 -16.09 46.46
C ALA A 46 -10.01 -15.58 45.69
N LEU A 47 -8.96 -16.39 45.49
CA LEU A 47 -7.80 -16.04 44.68
C LEU A 47 -8.17 -15.88 43.19
N PHE A 48 -9.04 -16.75 42.69
CA PHE A 48 -9.61 -16.67 41.35
C PHE A 48 -10.40 -15.37 41.15
N LEU A 49 -11.24 -15.01 42.13
CA LEU A 49 -11.97 -13.73 42.14
C LEU A 49 -11.06 -12.52 42.31
N LEU A 50 -9.96 -12.62 43.07
CA LEU A 50 -8.98 -11.53 43.23
C LEU A 50 -8.20 -11.27 41.93
N LEU A 51 -7.83 -12.33 41.21
CA LEU A 51 -7.17 -12.26 39.90
C LEU A 51 -8.09 -11.67 38.82
N LEU A 52 -9.41 -11.83 38.95
CA LEU A 52 -10.40 -11.14 38.11
C LEU A 52 -10.47 -9.62 38.39
N THR A 53 -10.00 -9.14 39.56
CA THR A 53 -10.15 -7.73 39.97
C THR A 53 -8.90 -6.85 39.77
N ASN A 54 -7.74 -7.41 39.46
CA ASN A 54 -6.55 -6.63 39.12
C ASN A 54 -6.44 -6.42 37.61
N GLN A 55 -7.18 -5.45 37.08
CA GLN A 55 -6.69 -4.67 35.95
C GLN A 55 -6.32 -3.28 36.44
N VAL A 56 -5.24 -2.75 35.86
CA VAL A 56 -4.58 -1.46 36.11
C VAL A 56 -3.40 -1.57 37.08
N TYR A 57 -2.20 -1.76 36.53
CA TYR A 57 -1.15 -0.73 36.54
C TYR A 57 -0.09 -0.97 35.45
N ALA A 58 0.12 0.10 34.68
CA ALA A 58 1.35 0.52 33.99
C ALA A 58 2.07 -0.45 33.04
N ASN A 59 1.91 -0.21 31.74
CA ASN A 59 3.07 -0.12 30.84
C ASN A 59 3.24 1.34 30.42
N ASN A 60 4.26 2.00 30.97
CA ASN A 60 4.81 3.21 30.38
C ASN A 60 5.57 2.82 29.12
N ALA A 61 4.85 2.62 28.02
CA ALA A 61 5.45 2.79 26.70
C ALA A 61 5.52 4.30 26.46
N THR A 62 6.73 4.86 26.50
CA THR A 62 7.03 6.14 25.85
C THR A 62 6.59 6.02 24.40
N SER A 63 5.35 6.43 24.15
CA SER A 63 4.72 6.41 22.84
C SER A 63 5.23 7.65 22.14
N GLU A 64 6.24 7.51 21.28
CA GLU A 64 6.45 8.51 20.25
C GLU A 64 5.13 8.64 19.48
N LEU A 65 4.55 9.84 19.52
CA LEU A 65 3.32 10.17 18.81
C LEU A 65 3.47 9.79 17.33
N PRO A 66 2.66 8.88 16.77
CA PRO A 66 2.67 8.64 15.34
C PRO A 66 2.31 9.94 14.63
N GLN A 67 3.14 10.33 13.67
CA GLN A 67 2.86 11.46 12.80
C GLN A 67 1.95 10.98 11.66
N ILE A 68 0.99 11.81 11.25
CA ILE A 68 0.37 11.66 9.93
C ILE A 68 1.50 11.75 8.90
N THR A 69 1.79 10.63 8.25
CA THR A 69 2.71 10.59 7.12
C THR A 69 1.94 10.96 5.86
N LEU A 70 2.47 11.93 5.10
CA LEU A 70 1.88 12.48 3.87
C LEU A 70 1.64 11.41 2.77
N ASP A 71 2.26 10.24 2.92
CA ASP A 71 2.14 9.08 2.03
C ASP A 71 0.80 8.34 2.13
N LYS A 72 -0.09 8.78 3.03
CA LYS A 72 -1.41 8.20 3.20
C LYS A 72 -2.52 8.85 2.37
N ILE A 73 -2.22 9.96 1.67
CA ILE A 73 -3.17 10.74 0.89
C ILE A 73 -3.25 10.20 -0.55
N SER A 74 -4.46 9.83 -1.01
CA SER A 74 -4.73 9.25 -2.34
C SER A 74 -5.48 10.17 -3.32
N GLU A 75 -5.85 11.38 -2.92
CA GLU A 75 -6.40 12.42 -3.80
C GLU A 75 -5.64 13.76 -3.64
N GLY A 76 -5.91 14.72 -4.51
CA GLY A 76 -5.43 16.09 -4.35
C GLY A 76 -6.07 16.79 -3.16
N SER A 77 -5.37 16.89 -2.03
CA SER A 77 -5.88 17.43 -0.77
C SER A 77 -5.03 18.60 -0.28
N LEU A 78 -5.64 19.64 0.30
CA LEU A 78 -4.94 20.75 0.93
C LEU A 78 -5.06 20.63 2.45
N VAL A 79 -3.96 20.44 3.18
CA VAL A 79 -3.98 20.13 4.63
C VAL A 79 -3.29 21.20 5.49
N VAL A 80 -3.93 21.65 6.57
CA VAL A 80 -3.44 22.67 7.49
C VAL A 80 -2.87 22.01 8.75
N LYS A 81 -1.70 22.44 9.19
CA LYS A 81 -1.09 21.93 10.43
C LYS A 81 -1.83 22.49 11.66
N SER A 82 -2.25 21.63 12.58
CA SER A 82 -2.93 21.98 13.83
C SER A 82 -2.00 22.70 14.81
N ALA A 83 -2.57 23.54 15.69
CA ALA A 83 -1.86 24.33 16.71
C ALA A 83 -1.00 23.46 17.66
N ASN A 84 -1.37 22.19 17.85
CA ASN A 84 -0.68 21.24 18.74
C ASN A 84 0.51 20.52 18.06
N GLY A 85 0.87 20.92 16.83
CA GLY A 85 2.14 20.52 16.20
C GLY A 85 2.17 19.17 15.48
N ASN A 86 1.23 18.26 15.73
CA ASN A 86 1.28 16.87 15.22
C ASN A 86 0.10 16.41 14.35
N LEU A 87 -0.95 17.23 14.17
CA LEU A 87 -2.15 16.86 13.40
C LEU A 87 -2.33 17.75 12.16
N TYR A 88 -2.93 17.23 11.10
CA TYR A 88 -3.22 17.96 9.85
C TYR A 88 -4.73 17.90 9.54
N HIS A 89 -5.31 19.01 9.05
CA HIS A 89 -6.74 19.11 8.71
C HIS A 89 -6.95 19.46 7.24
N GLN A 90 -7.78 18.72 6.51
CA GLN A 90 -8.06 18.97 5.10
C GLN A 90 -8.99 20.19 4.92
N MET A 91 -8.66 21.08 3.97
CA MET A 91 -9.47 22.21 3.56
C MET A 91 -10.62 21.76 2.65
N PRO A 92 -11.77 22.47 2.63
CA PRO A 92 -12.92 22.09 1.82
C PRO A 92 -12.55 22.20 0.33
N LEU A 93 -12.58 21.08 -0.36
CA LEU A 93 -12.45 21.01 -1.83
C LEU A 93 -13.81 21.35 -2.45
N LEU A 94 -13.94 22.56 -3.00
CA LEU A 94 -15.18 23.04 -3.58
C LEU A 94 -15.49 22.37 -4.93
N ARG A 95 -14.48 22.11 -5.75
CA ARG A 95 -14.61 21.53 -7.09
C ARG A 95 -13.27 21.07 -7.63
N THR A 96 -13.29 20.03 -8.45
CA THR A 96 -12.18 19.64 -9.32
C THR A 96 -12.61 19.74 -10.79
N VAL A 97 -11.77 20.34 -11.64
CA VAL A 97 -11.94 20.36 -13.10
C VAL A 97 -10.73 19.69 -13.72
N VAL A 98 -10.97 18.75 -14.61
CA VAL A 98 -9.94 17.93 -15.23
C VAL A 98 -10.12 17.96 -16.75
N ASP A 99 -9.10 18.47 -17.44
CA ASP A 99 -9.03 18.47 -18.90
C ASP A 99 -7.84 17.58 -19.31
N MET A 100 -8.10 16.57 -20.13
CA MET A 100 -7.08 15.60 -20.58
C MET A 100 -6.99 15.61 -22.10
N HIS A 101 -5.78 15.75 -22.62
CA HIS A 101 -5.50 15.61 -24.05
C HIS A 101 -4.64 14.38 -24.26
N VAL A 102 -5.24 13.35 -24.86
CA VAL A 102 -4.60 12.06 -25.12
C VAL A 102 -4.14 12.04 -26.57
N SER A 103 -2.85 11.83 -26.77
CA SER A 103 -2.22 11.67 -28.09
C SER A 103 -1.37 10.41 -28.07
N GLY A 104 -1.85 9.37 -28.74
CA GLY A 104 -1.15 8.08 -28.75
C GLY A 104 -1.04 7.45 -27.36
N MET A 105 0.19 7.32 -26.85
CA MET A 105 0.51 6.74 -25.53
C MET A 105 0.70 7.79 -24.42
N ILE A 106 0.54 9.08 -24.71
CA ILE A 106 0.75 10.17 -23.75
C ILE A 106 -0.57 10.88 -23.49
N SER A 107 -0.87 11.14 -22.21
CA SER A 107 -1.93 12.05 -21.79
C SER A 107 -1.34 13.29 -21.13
N ARG A 108 -1.65 14.47 -21.67
CA ARG A 108 -1.44 15.77 -21.03
C ARG A 108 -2.67 16.10 -20.20
N ASN A 109 -2.52 16.20 -18.89
CA ASN A 109 -3.62 16.41 -17.96
C ASN A 109 -3.45 17.78 -17.31
N HIS A 110 -4.53 18.55 -17.31
CA HIS A 110 -4.65 19.82 -16.62
C HIS A 110 -5.71 19.67 -15.54
N VAL A 111 -5.29 19.81 -14.28
CA VAL A 111 -6.15 19.65 -13.11
C VAL A 111 -6.26 20.99 -12.40
N LYS A 112 -7.49 21.45 -12.19
CA LYS A 112 -7.80 22.63 -11.38
C LYS A 112 -8.60 22.22 -10.15
N GLN A 113 -8.09 22.52 -8.97
CA GLN A 113 -8.78 22.27 -7.71
C GLN A 113 -9.06 23.57 -6.97
N TYR A 114 -10.30 23.73 -6.55
CA TYR A 114 -10.78 24.92 -5.87
C TYR A 114 -10.93 24.61 -4.38
N PHE A 115 -10.19 25.33 -3.54
CA PHE A 115 -10.28 25.23 -2.09
C PHE A 115 -10.74 26.56 -1.50
N LYS A 116 -11.34 26.54 -0.32
CA LYS A 116 -11.70 27.77 0.42
C LYS A 116 -11.14 27.71 1.82
N ASN A 117 -10.62 28.82 2.35
CA ASN A 117 -10.38 28.93 3.79
C ASN A 117 -11.71 29.24 4.49
N PRO A 118 -12.30 28.30 5.26
CA PRO A 118 -13.54 28.58 5.98
C PRO A 118 -13.30 29.33 7.29
N ASN A 119 -12.04 29.50 7.73
CA ASN A 119 -11.71 30.12 9.00
C ASN A 119 -11.66 31.65 8.89
N ASP A 120 -11.86 32.30 10.03
CA ASP A 120 -11.73 33.76 10.19
C ASP A 120 -10.26 34.21 10.41
N SER A 121 -9.30 33.27 10.33
CA SER A 121 -7.87 33.52 10.53
C SER A 121 -7.04 33.17 9.29
N TRP A 122 -5.82 33.74 9.23
CA TRP A 122 -4.83 33.38 8.22
C TRP A 122 -4.28 31.98 8.47
N ILE A 123 -4.12 31.19 7.41
CA ILE A 123 -3.64 29.81 7.51
C ILE A 123 -2.44 29.52 6.59
N GLU A 124 -1.67 28.52 6.98
CA GLU A 124 -0.69 27.84 6.13
C GLU A 124 -1.20 26.43 5.84
N ALA A 125 -1.05 25.99 4.60
CA ALA A 125 -1.56 24.70 4.17
C ALA A 125 -0.53 23.97 3.30
N ILE A 126 -0.57 22.65 3.33
CA ILE A 126 0.24 21.74 2.52
C ILE A 126 -0.71 21.06 1.56
N TYR A 127 -0.62 21.43 0.31
CA TYR A 127 -1.28 20.70 -0.75
C TYR A 127 -0.53 19.40 -1.03
N VAL A 128 -1.25 18.31 -1.21
CA VAL A 128 -0.71 16.98 -1.46
C VAL A 128 -1.41 16.44 -2.68
N PHE A 129 -0.65 16.11 -3.71
CA PHE A 129 -1.20 15.55 -4.95
C PHE A 129 -0.47 14.24 -5.26
N PRO A 130 -1.15 13.10 -5.09
CA PRO A 130 -0.64 11.81 -5.53
C PRO A 130 -0.73 11.79 -7.04
N LEU A 131 0.41 11.49 -7.65
CA LEU A 131 0.54 11.44 -9.09
C LEU A 131 0.75 10.01 -9.54
N PRO A 132 0.23 9.62 -10.72
CA PRO A 132 0.61 8.35 -11.33
C PRO A 132 2.13 8.24 -11.40
N GLU A 133 2.69 7.07 -11.10
CA GLU A 133 4.15 6.86 -11.05
C GLU A 133 4.86 7.22 -12.37
N ASN A 134 4.17 7.09 -13.50
CA ASN A 134 4.66 7.41 -14.83
C ASN A 134 4.38 8.86 -15.26
N SER A 135 4.07 9.75 -14.30
CA SER A 135 3.73 11.14 -14.60
C SER A 135 4.86 12.13 -14.35
N ALA A 136 4.86 13.23 -15.08
CA ALA A 136 5.82 14.32 -14.94
C ALA A 136 5.06 15.65 -14.78
N VAL A 137 5.22 16.32 -13.64
CA VAL A 137 4.76 17.70 -13.46
C VAL A 137 5.77 18.62 -14.13
N ASP A 138 5.28 19.51 -14.98
CA ASP A 138 6.10 20.55 -15.59
C ASP A 138 5.53 21.97 -15.43
N HIS A 139 4.24 22.10 -15.13
CA HIS A 139 3.63 23.39 -14.85
C HIS A 139 2.80 23.34 -13.57
N MET A 140 2.94 24.37 -12.75
CA MET A 140 1.99 24.65 -11.69
C MET A 140 1.74 26.14 -11.61
N ARG A 141 0.46 26.46 -11.47
CA ARG A 141 -0.01 27.81 -11.20
C ARG A 141 -0.94 27.76 -9.99
N MET A 142 -0.84 28.77 -9.15
CA MET A 142 -1.73 28.94 -8.03
C MET A 142 -2.40 30.30 -8.12
N ARG A 143 -3.70 30.35 -7.88
CA ARG A 143 -4.43 31.60 -7.71
C ARG A 143 -4.95 31.70 -6.29
N ILE A 144 -4.55 32.73 -5.57
CA ILE A 144 -5.05 33.00 -4.21
C ILE A 144 -5.78 34.35 -4.24
N GLY A 145 -7.12 34.31 -4.16
CA GLY A 145 -7.96 35.47 -4.43
C GLY A 145 -7.81 35.95 -5.88
N ASN A 146 -7.34 37.19 -6.06
CA ASN A 146 -7.16 37.83 -7.38
C ASN A 146 -5.74 37.70 -7.94
N ARG A 147 -4.82 37.05 -7.24
CA ARG A 147 -3.39 37.01 -7.60
C ARG A 147 -3.02 35.65 -8.17
N ILE A 148 -2.33 35.66 -9.31
CA ILE A 148 -1.78 34.47 -9.94
C ILE A 148 -0.30 34.38 -9.56
N ILE A 149 0.11 33.23 -9.07
CA ILE A 149 1.49 32.90 -8.72
C ILE A 149 1.90 31.74 -9.63
N GLU A 150 2.87 32.00 -10.50
CA GLU A 150 3.41 31.01 -11.43
C GLU A 150 4.70 30.43 -10.88
N GLY A 151 4.84 29.11 -11.01
CA GLY A 151 5.95 28.37 -10.46
C GLY A 151 7.20 28.38 -11.34
N GLU A 152 8.33 28.77 -10.78
CA GLU A 152 9.64 28.61 -11.41
C GLU A 152 10.38 27.41 -10.81
N ILE A 153 10.96 26.56 -11.65
CA ILE A 153 11.77 25.44 -11.18
C ILE A 153 13.18 25.91 -10.88
N LYS A 154 13.62 25.66 -9.65
CA LYS A 154 14.93 26.00 -9.14
C LYS A 154 15.57 24.80 -8.46
N GLU A 155 16.86 24.91 -8.13
CA GLU A 155 17.49 23.92 -7.27
C GLU A 155 16.77 23.90 -5.90
N LYS A 156 16.57 22.70 -5.35
CA LYS A 156 15.81 22.49 -4.10
C LYS A 156 16.27 23.37 -2.94
N GLN A 157 17.58 23.57 -2.77
CA GLN A 157 18.11 24.41 -1.70
C GLN A 157 17.85 25.91 -1.94
N GLU A 158 17.98 26.38 -3.19
CA GLU A 158 17.66 27.75 -3.58
C GLU A 158 16.17 28.05 -3.38
N ALA A 159 15.31 27.15 -3.87
CA ALA A 159 13.85 27.24 -3.70
C ALA A 159 13.46 27.33 -2.23
N LYS A 160 14.05 26.51 -1.34
CA LYS A 160 13.79 26.60 0.12
C LYS A 160 14.18 27.93 0.73
N ARG A 161 15.33 28.50 0.31
CA ARG A 161 15.79 29.80 0.81
C ARG A 161 14.85 30.92 0.40
N LEU A 162 14.45 30.93 -0.87
CA LEU A 162 13.51 31.89 -1.42
C LEU A 162 12.12 31.79 -0.76
N TYR A 163 11.62 30.57 -0.52
CA TYR A 163 10.35 30.33 0.19
C TYR A 163 10.37 30.92 1.59
N LYS A 164 11.39 30.58 2.40
CA LYS A 164 11.53 31.09 3.78
C LYS A 164 11.64 32.61 3.83
N LYS A 165 12.33 33.22 2.85
CA LYS A 165 12.43 34.68 2.72
C LYS A 165 11.06 35.29 2.43
N ALA A 166 10.34 34.78 1.44
CA ALA A 166 9.01 35.27 1.06
C ALA A 166 7.98 35.11 2.18
N GLN A 167 8.01 33.98 2.90
CA GLN A 167 7.16 33.71 4.07
C GLN A 167 7.36 34.78 5.15
N LYS A 168 8.61 35.09 5.51
CA LYS A 168 8.96 36.12 6.51
C LYS A 168 8.56 37.53 6.08
N GLU A 169 8.61 37.81 4.78
CA GLU A 169 8.21 39.09 4.19
C GLU A 169 6.68 39.23 4.05
N GLY A 170 5.89 38.27 4.54
CA GLY A 170 4.42 38.31 4.43
C GLY A 170 3.92 38.20 2.98
N LYS A 171 4.75 37.71 2.06
CA LYS A 171 4.38 37.43 0.67
C LYS A 171 3.64 36.10 0.61
N LYS A 172 2.67 36.01 -0.31
CA LYS A 172 2.07 34.72 -0.67
C LYS A 172 3.15 33.93 -1.42
N THR A 173 3.45 32.73 -0.96
CA THR A 173 4.49 31.89 -1.55
C THR A 173 4.07 30.43 -1.53
N ALA A 174 4.49 29.70 -2.56
CA ALA A 174 4.27 28.29 -2.72
C ALA A 174 5.62 27.57 -2.96
N LEU A 175 5.82 26.40 -2.36
CA LEU A 175 7.00 25.56 -2.58
C LEU A 175 6.55 24.11 -2.84
N ILE A 176 6.75 23.64 -4.06
CA ILE A 176 6.54 22.24 -4.42
C ILE A 176 7.82 21.45 -4.20
N GLU A 177 7.68 20.36 -3.46
CA GLU A 177 8.70 19.35 -3.32
C GLU A 177 8.16 17.99 -3.74
N GLN A 178 9.02 17.19 -4.37
CA GLN A 178 8.80 15.76 -4.49
C GLN A 178 9.19 15.10 -3.17
N GLN A 179 8.22 14.55 -2.46
CA GLN A 179 8.46 13.76 -1.25
C GLN A 179 8.79 12.31 -1.61
N ARG A 180 8.03 11.76 -2.57
CA ARG A 180 8.23 10.42 -3.14
C ARG A 180 8.05 10.45 -4.67
N PRO A 181 8.50 9.43 -5.41
CA PRO A 181 8.33 9.33 -6.87
C PRO A 181 6.91 9.63 -7.39
N ASN A 182 5.90 9.29 -6.60
CA ASN A 182 4.46 9.43 -6.85
C ASN A 182 3.74 10.43 -5.93
N LEU A 183 4.46 11.20 -5.10
CA LEU A 183 3.85 12.12 -4.15
C LEU A 183 4.50 13.50 -4.20
N PHE A 184 3.70 14.49 -4.59
CA PHE A 184 4.08 15.89 -4.62
C PHE A 184 3.39 16.64 -3.50
N THR A 185 4.14 17.49 -2.82
CA THR A 185 3.61 18.35 -1.77
C THR A 185 3.92 19.79 -2.08
N ASN A 186 2.93 20.68 -1.99
CA ASN A 186 3.11 22.11 -2.14
C ASN A 186 2.76 22.82 -0.83
N GLN A 187 3.75 23.47 -0.22
CA GLN A 187 3.53 24.30 0.96
C GLN A 187 3.08 25.69 0.55
N VAL A 188 1.91 26.12 1.04
CA VAL A 188 1.27 27.41 0.75
C VAL A 188 1.19 28.23 2.03
N ALA A 189 1.78 29.42 2.02
CA ALA A 189 1.75 30.33 3.14
C ALA A 189 0.85 31.55 2.90
N ASN A 190 0.33 32.11 3.99
CA ASN A 190 -0.44 33.37 4.02
C ASN A 190 -1.74 33.33 3.19
N ILE A 191 -2.61 32.35 3.45
CA ILE A 191 -3.98 32.31 2.92
C ILE A 191 -4.89 33.11 3.86
N GLY A 192 -5.63 34.08 3.33
CA GLY A 192 -6.50 34.96 4.12
C GLY A 192 -7.83 34.31 4.54
N PRO A 193 -8.54 34.87 5.53
CA PRO A 193 -9.89 34.44 5.92
C PRO A 193 -10.87 34.46 4.76
N GLY A 194 -11.67 33.40 4.59
CA GLY A 194 -12.66 33.30 3.51
C GLY A 194 -12.10 33.19 2.08
N GLU A 195 -10.78 33.30 1.89
CA GLU A 195 -10.17 33.33 0.56
C GLU A 195 -10.34 31.98 -0.17
N THR A 196 -10.56 32.07 -1.48
CA THR A 196 -10.54 30.92 -2.38
C THR A 196 -9.15 30.75 -2.99
N ILE A 197 -8.68 29.51 -3.01
CA ILE A 197 -7.42 29.08 -3.62
C ILE A 197 -7.78 28.21 -4.80
N VAL A 198 -7.18 28.48 -5.96
CA VAL A 198 -7.24 27.59 -7.11
C VAL A 198 -5.84 27.07 -7.37
N ILE A 199 -5.71 25.75 -7.33
CA ILE A 199 -4.47 25.05 -7.64
C ILE A 199 -4.62 24.47 -9.04
N GLU A 200 -3.79 24.93 -9.97
CA GLU A 200 -3.72 24.45 -11.35
C GLU A 200 -2.41 23.68 -11.53
N ILE A 201 -2.52 22.41 -11.92
CA ILE A 201 -1.38 21.53 -12.19
C ILE A 201 -1.50 21.01 -13.60
N GLU A 202 -0.39 21.08 -14.33
CA GLU A 202 -0.26 20.35 -15.58
C GLU A 202 0.82 19.28 -15.45
N TYR A 203 0.44 18.08 -15.83
CA TYR A 203 1.35 16.95 -15.84
C TYR A 203 1.08 16.05 -17.04
N GLN A 204 2.11 15.36 -17.47
CA GLN A 204 1.99 14.33 -18.50
C GLN A 204 2.01 12.97 -17.83
N GLN A 205 1.37 11.98 -18.42
CA GLN A 205 1.48 10.57 -18.01
C GLN A 205 1.48 9.67 -19.24
N THR A 206 2.15 8.52 -19.16
CA THR A 206 1.96 7.47 -20.16
C THR A 206 0.75 6.61 -19.82
N LEU A 207 0.03 6.21 -20.86
CA LEU A 207 -1.12 5.33 -20.76
C LEU A 207 -0.69 3.91 -20.41
N HIS A 208 -1.59 3.16 -19.77
CA HIS A 208 -1.39 1.74 -19.58
C HIS A 208 -1.93 0.98 -20.79
N TYR A 209 -1.24 -0.07 -21.22
CA TYR A 209 -1.73 -0.99 -22.25
C TYR A 209 -1.57 -2.41 -21.73
N ASP A 210 -2.65 -3.18 -21.77
CA ASP A 210 -2.67 -4.57 -21.37
C ASP A 210 -3.68 -5.36 -22.22
N GLN A 211 -3.24 -6.48 -22.77
CA GLN A 211 -4.06 -7.41 -23.55
C GLN A 211 -4.87 -6.73 -24.68
N GLY A 212 -4.27 -5.79 -25.40
CA GLY A 212 -4.95 -5.07 -26.49
C GLY A 212 -5.74 -3.84 -26.05
N ASN A 213 -5.89 -3.60 -24.74
CA ASN A 213 -6.66 -2.48 -24.22
C ASN A 213 -5.74 -1.38 -23.70
N PHE A 214 -6.00 -0.15 -24.10
CA PHE A 214 -5.44 1.04 -23.48
C PHE A 214 -6.32 1.46 -22.31
N SER A 215 -5.72 1.92 -21.22
CA SER A 215 -6.45 2.51 -20.11
C SER A 215 -5.81 3.80 -19.57
N LEU A 216 -6.68 4.73 -19.20
CA LEU A 216 -6.37 6.01 -18.56
C LEU A 216 -7.14 6.09 -17.25
N ARG A 217 -6.42 6.17 -16.12
CA ARG A 217 -7.01 6.27 -14.79
C ARG A 217 -6.75 7.65 -14.19
N PHE A 218 -7.78 8.24 -13.60
CA PHE A 218 -7.68 9.46 -12.80
C PHE A 218 -8.18 9.19 -11.37
N PRO A 219 -7.31 9.32 -10.36
CA PRO A 219 -7.70 9.08 -8.97
C PRO A 219 -8.61 10.21 -8.47
N MET A 220 -9.73 9.84 -7.87
CA MET A 220 -10.74 10.80 -7.39
C MET A 220 -11.22 10.51 -5.97
N ALA A 221 -11.00 9.31 -5.42
CA ALA A 221 -11.51 8.98 -4.10
C ALA A 221 -10.41 8.74 -3.07
N ILE A 222 -10.70 9.14 -1.82
CA ILE A 222 -9.96 8.68 -0.66
C ILE A 222 -10.42 7.27 -0.33
N THR A 223 -9.55 6.29 -0.47
CA THR A 223 -9.78 4.94 0.07
C THR A 223 -9.52 4.97 1.57
N PRO A 224 -10.54 4.76 2.43
CA PRO A 224 -10.33 4.66 3.87
C PRO A 224 -9.39 3.49 4.13
N ARG A 225 -8.31 3.74 4.88
CA ARG A 225 -7.39 2.66 5.27
C ARG A 225 -8.00 1.84 6.40
N TYR A 226 -7.51 0.62 6.62
CA TYR A 226 -7.89 -0.12 7.83
C TYR A 226 -7.12 0.43 9.04
N ILE A 227 -7.81 0.66 10.17
CA ILE A 227 -7.17 0.97 11.46
C ILE A 227 -7.19 -0.29 12.32
N PRO A 228 -6.02 -0.89 12.61
CA PRO A 228 -5.95 -2.08 13.44
C PRO A 228 -6.11 -1.76 14.94
N GLY A 229 -6.54 -2.75 15.72
CA GLY A 229 -6.67 -2.67 17.19
C GLY A 229 -8.10 -2.48 17.70
N LYS A 230 -8.32 -2.76 19.00
CA LYS A 230 -9.59 -2.48 19.67
C LYS A 230 -9.71 -0.99 19.97
N ALA A 231 -10.88 -0.42 19.68
CA ALA A 231 -11.19 0.96 20.02
C ALA A 231 -11.03 1.19 21.53
N ILE A 232 -10.31 2.24 21.88
CA ILE A 232 -10.25 2.76 23.25
C ILE A 232 -11.55 3.54 23.45
N ASN A 233 -12.28 3.27 24.54
CA ASN A 233 -13.53 3.97 24.86
C ASN A 233 -13.23 5.40 25.34
N GLU A 234 -12.84 6.27 24.42
CA GLU A 234 -12.74 7.71 24.63
C GLU A 234 -13.97 8.40 24.03
N THR A 235 -14.60 9.27 24.81
CA THR A 235 -15.69 10.12 24.32
C THR A 235 -15.09 11.29 23.54
N ILE A 236 -14.83 11.08 22.26
CA ILE A 236 -14.37 12.13 21.35
C ILE A 236 -15.61 12.78 20.74
N PRO A 237 -15.74 14.13 20.77
CA PRO A 237 -16.87 14.82 20.13
C PRO A 237 -17.01 14.42 18.66
N LEU A 238 -18.20 13.96 18.26
CA LEU A 238 -18.49 13.45 16.91
C LEU A 238 -18.23 14.47 15.78
N ALA A 239 -18.22 15.76 16.11
CA ALA A 239 -17.96 16.85 15.17
C ALA A 239 -16.46 17.13 14.96
N GLU A 240 -15.60 16.48 15.74
CA GLU A 240 -14.14 16.69 15.75
C GLU A 240 -13.34 15.38 15.60
N SER A 241 -13.98 14.28 15.19
CA SER A 241 -13.33 12.99 14.97
C SER A 241 -13.49 12.48 13.54
N GLY A 242 -12.40 11.99 12.97
CA GLY A 242 -12.38 11.15 11.77
C GLY A 242 -13.20 9.87 11.91
N TRP A 243 -13.33 9.11 10.82
CA TRP A 243 -14.18 7.91 10.82
C TRP A 243 -13.71 6.75 11.70
N ALA A 244 -12.47 6.77 12.21
CA ALA A 244 -11.97 5.74 13.10
C ALA A 244 -11.94 6.18 14.58
N HIS A 245 -12.18 5.24 15.49
CA HIS A 245 -11.87 5.43 16.92
C HIS A 245 -10.38 5.18 17.17
N ASN A 246 -9.79 5.90 18.12
CA ASN A 246 -8.43 5.64 18.61
C ASN A 246 -8.32 4.19 19.08
N THR A 247 -7.21 3.52 18.76
CA THR A 247 -6.91 2.15 19.21
C THR A 247 -5.58 2.14 19.95
N LEU A 248 -5.31 1.10 20.74
CA LEU A 248 -4.00 0.95 21.38
C LEU A 248 -2.84 0.84 20.37
N GLN A 249 -3.13 0.47 19.12
CA GLN A 249 -2.13 0.35 18.04
C GLN A 249 -2.04 1.63 17.21
N VAL A 250 -3.12 2.42 17.16
CA VAL A 250 -3.21 3.71 16.48
C VAL A 250 -3.90 4.70 17.42
N PRO A 251 -3.16 5.27 18.39
CA PRO A 251 -3.73 6.09 19.45
C PRO A 251 -4.34 7.42 18.97
N ASP A 252 -4.05 7.82 17.73
CA ASP A 252 -4.53 9.04 17.09
C ASP A 252 -5.42 8.75 15.86
N ALA A 253 -5.97 7.54 15.73
CA ALA A 253 -6.77 7.12 14.58
C ALA A 253 -7.91 8.09 14.24
N SER A 254 -8.56 8.66 15.25
CA SER A 254 -9.63 9.64 15.07
C SER A 254 -9.14 10.99 14.54
N SER A 255 -7.84 11.25 14.56
CA SER A 255 -7.25 12.52 14.13
C SER A 255 -6.54 12.40 12.78
N ILE A 256 -6.14 11.18 12.39
CA ILE A 256 -5.47 10.89 11.11
C ILE A 256 -6.43 10.43 10.01
N THR A 257 -7.66 10.07 10.39
CA THR A 257 -8.71 9.69 9.45
C THR A 257 -9.60 10.90 9.14
N PRO A 258 -10.03 11.09 7.89
CA PRO A 258 -10.89 12.23 7.56
C PRO A 258 -12.29 12.10 8.19
N PHE A 259 -12.93 13.23 8.51
CA PHE A 259 -14.32 13.25 8.96
C PHE A 259 -15.25 12.86 7.80
N ILE A 260 -16.06 11.80 7.97
CA ILE A 260 -17.02 11.38 6.95
C ILE A 260 -18.29 12.22 7.04
N ASN A 261 -18.69 12.81 5.92
CA ASN A 261 -20.01 13.42 5.78
C ASN A 261 -21.10 12.33 5.84
N ASN A 262 -21.80 12.24 6.96
CA ASN A 262 -22.96 11.36 7.12
C ASN A 262 -24.24 11.93 6.46
N ASN A 263 -24.21 13.17 5.95
CA ASN A 263 -25.34 13.72 5.21
C ASN A 263 -25.40 13.14 3.80
N LYS A 264 -26.60 12.84 3.30
CA LYS A 264 -26.85 12.34 1.93
C LYS A 264 -26.41 13.29 0.81
N GLN A 265 -25.99 14.51 1.15
CA GLN A 265 -25.58 15.53 0.20
C GLN A 265 -24.12 15.29 -0.20
N LYS A 266 -23.92 14.73 -1.39
CA LYS A 266 -22.59 14.53 -1.97
C LYS A 266 -21.92 15.90 -2.18
N ILE A 267 -20.67 16.04 -1.73
CA ILE A 267 -19.84 17.24 -1.83
C ILE A 267 -18.71 17.03 -2.87
N ASN A 268 -17.93 18.06 -3.20
CA ASN A 268 -16.75 17.98 -4.08
C ASN A 268 -17.06 17.49 -5.51
N PRO A 269 -17.83 18.26 -6.31
CA PRO A 269 -18.09 17.93 -7.72
C PRO A 269 -16.80 17.87 -8.55
N VAL A 270 -16.78 16.95 -9.51
CA VAL A 270 -15.67 16.71 -10.45
C VAL A 270 -16.18 16.76 -11.88
N SER A 271 -15.61 17.66 -12.69
CA SER A 271 -15.81 17.72 -14.14
C SER A 271 -14.64 17.06 -14.85
N ILE A 272 -14.90 16.18 -15.82
CA ILE A 272 -13.86 15.55 -16.64
C ILE A 272 -14.19 15.77 -18.12
N LYS A 273 -13.21 16.28 -18.86
CA LYS A 273 -13.21 16.38 -20.32
C LYS A 273 -11.96 15.74 -20.88
N ILE A 274 -12.11 14.96 -21.95
CA ILE A 274 -11.01 14.23 -22.57
C ILE A 274 -11.09 14.42 -24.08
N ASP A 275 -10.01 14.92 -24.68
CA ASP A 275 -9.79 14.90 -26.12
C ASP A 275 -8.90 13.71 -26.47
N LEU A 276 -9.49 12.66 -27.04
CA LEU A 276 -8.78 11.44 -27.39
C LEU A 276 -8.41 11.44 -28.88
N LYS A 277 -7.10 11.45 -29.17
CA LYS A 277 -6.51 11.24 -30.49
C LYS A 277 -5.75 9.90 -30.49
N PRO A 278 -6.43 8.77 -30.75
CA PRO A 278 -5.82 7.46 -30.62
C PRO A 278 -4.79 7.20 -31.73
N GLY A 279 -5.02 7.75 -32.92
CA GLY A 279 -4.16 7.53 -34.10
C GLY A 279 -4.49 6.25 -34.89
N PHE A 280 -5.54 5.53 -34.50
CA PHE A 280 -6.07 4.33 -35.14
C PHE A 280 -7.58 4.23 -34.87
N PRO A 281 -8.36 3.51 -35.70
CA PRO A 281 -9.78 3.28 -35.44
C PRO A 281 -9.97 2.38 -34.21
N LEU A 282 -11.08 2.61 -33.49
CA LEU A 282 -11.38 1.95 -32.21
C LEU A 282 -12.53 0.95 -32.38
N GLU A 283 -12.35 -0.26 -31.87
CA GLU A 283 -13.43 -1.26 -31.76
C GLU A 283 -14.33 -0.95 -30.56
N ASN A 284 -13.71 -0.65 -29.42
CA ASN A 284 -14.42 -0.36 -28.16
C ASN A 284 -13.86 0.91 -27.50
N LEU A 285 -14.74 1.69 -26.88
CA LEU A 285 -14.42 2.86 -26.06
C LEU A 285 -15.50 3.04 -25.00
N PHE A 286 -15.14 2.86 -23.72
CA PHE A 286 -16.04 2.96 -22.58
C PHE A 286 -15.30 3.44 -21.32
N SER A 287 -16.05 3.83 -20.29
CA SER A 287 -15.50 4.03 -18.94
C SER A 287 -16.00 2.93 -18.01
N ARG A 288 -15.13 2.42 -17.14
CA ARG A 288 -15.49 1.30 -16.24
C ARG A 288 -16.51 1.68 -15.17
N TYR A 289 -16.48 2.93 -14.73
CA TYR A 289 -17.17 3.35 -13.52
C TYR A 289 -18.12 4.54 -13.70
N HIS A 290 -18.08 5.20 -14.87
CA HIS A 290 -18.83 6.43 -15.12
C HIS A 290 -19.50 6.40 -16.49
N THR A 291 -20.68 7.00 -16.61
CA THR A 291 -21.38 7.14 -17.89
C THR A 291 -20.81 8.32 -18.67
N ILE A 292 -20.37 8.07 -19.91
CA ILE A 292 -19.70 9.07 -20.75
C ILE A 292 -20.52 9.41 -22.01
N ASN A 293 -20.50 10.67 -22.38
CA ASN A 293 -20.89 11.14 -23.71
C ASN A 293 -19.64 11.17 -24.59
N LYS A 294 -19.80 10.80 -25.86
CA LYS A 294 -18.73 10.84 -26.86
C LYS A 294 -19.23 11.47 -28.15
N HIS A 295 -18.45 12.39 -28.71
CA HIS A 295 -18.68 12.99 -30.01
C HIS A 295 -17.36 13.07 -30.77
N GLN A 296 -17.36 12.66 -32.04
CA GLN A 296 -16.15 12.68 -32.86
C GLN A 296 -16.16 13.89 -33.79
N THR A 297 -15.06 14.65 -33.80
CA THR A 297 -14.81 15.74 -34.72
C THR A 297 -13.46 15.50 -35.38
N ASN A 298 -13.45 15.20 -36.69
CA ASN A 298 -12.25 14.77 -37.42
C ASN A 298 -11.60 13.52 -36.75
N ASP A 299 -10.30 13.58 -36.45
CA ASP A 299 -9.51 12.55 -35.77
C ASP A 299 -9.60 12.62 -34.22
N ILE A 300 -10.44 13.49 -33.67
CA ILE A 300 -10.53 13.75 -32.22
C ILE A 300 -11.88 13.23 -31.70
N ILE A 301 -11.82 12.36 -30.69
CA ILE A 301 -13.00 11.92 -29.95
C ILE A 301 -13.08 12.75 -28.66
N HIS A 302 -14.08 13.63 -28.59
CA HIS A 302 -14.37 14.42 -27.41
C HIS A 302 -15.24 13.60 -26.44
N ILE A 303 -14.79 13.47 -25.20
CA ILE A 303 -15.42 12.67 -24.17
C ILE A 303 -15.70 13.57 -22.96
N SER A 304 -16.90 13.49 -22.43
CA SER A 304 -17.27 14.16 -21.18
C SER A 304 -18.17 13.26 -20.33
N LEU A 305 -18.29 13.57 -19.05
CA LEU A 305 -19.28 12.93 -18.19
C LEU A 305 -20.69 13.31 -18.66
N THR A 306 -21.62 12.34 -18.62
CA THR A 306 -23.00 12.55 -19.12
C THR A 306 -23.77 13.55 -18.25
N GLU A 307 -23.56 13.49 -16.94
CA GLU A 307 -24.21 14.33 -15.94
C GLU A 307 -23.52 15.71 -15.78
N GLY A 308 -22.47 15.98 -16.57
CA GLY A 308 -21.63 17.18 -16.45
C GLY A 308 -20.63 17.07 -15.29
N ASP A 309 -21.13 17.13 -14.06
CA ASP A 309 -20.34 16.95 -12.84
C ASP A 309 -20.68 15.58 -12.20
N THR A 310 -19.65 14.82 -11.81
CA THR A 310 -19.79 13.65 -10.90
C THR A 310 -19.27 14.00 -9.52
N TYR A 311 -19.24 13.05 -8.59
CA TYR A 311 -18.68 13.24 -7.25
C TYR A 311 -17.42 12.38 -7.05
N SER A 312 -16.52 12.87 -6.19
CA SER A 312 -15.30 12.17 -5.75
C SER A 312 -15.62 10.97 -4.83
N ASP A 313 -16.35 9.95 -5.32
CA ASP A 313 -16.72 8.74 -4.56
C ASP A 313 -16.03 7.45 -5.07
N ARG A 314 -15.39 7.52 -6.24
CA ARG A 314 -14.53 6.47 -6.84
C ARG A 314 -13.66 7.08 -7.94
N ASP A 315 -12.65 6.33 -8.39
CA ASP A 315 -11.78 6.72 -9.49
C ASP A 315 -12.49 6.71 -10.85
N PHE A 316 -11.99 7.54 -11.77
CA PHE A 316 -12.38 7.50 -13.16
C PHE A 316 -11.39 6.64 -13.97
N GLU A 317 -11.90 5.76 -14.81
CA GLU A 317 -11.09 4.94 -15.72
C GLU A 317 -11.74 4.89 -17.10
N LEU A 318 -11.01 5.32 -18.13
CA LEU A 318 -11.37 5.21 -19.54
C LEU A 318 -10.60 4.06 -20.18
N VAL A 319 -11.27 3.21 -20.94
CA VAL A 319 -10.70 2.03 -21.59
C VAL A 319 -11.08 2.04 -23.07
N TRP A 320 -10.12 1.76 -23.95
CA TRP A 320 -10.37 1.59 -25.38
C TRP A 320 -9.50 0.53 -26.03
N THR A 321 -10.00 -0.02 -27.13
CA THR A 321 -9.41 -1.13 -27.87
C THR A 321 -9.28 -0.73 -29.34
N PRO A 322 -8.10 -0.91 -29.97
CA PRO A 322 -7.96 -0.72 -31.41
C PRO A 322 -8.75 -1.81 -32.16
N GLU A 323 -9.18 -1.52 -33.39
CA GLU A 323 -9.67 -2.58 -34.27
C GLU A 323 -8.58 -3.62 -34.57
N SER A 324 -8.96 -4.90 -34.63
CA SER A 324 -8.03 -6.04 -34.78
C SER A 324 -7.00 -5.88 -35.92
N ASN A 325 -7.40 -5.32 -37.07
CA ASN A 325 -6.52 -5.09 -38.24
C ASN A 325 -5.62 -3.85 -38.12
N HIS A 326 -5.84 -3.02 -37.11
CA HIS A 326 -5.16 -1.74 -36.89
C HIS A 326 -4.35 -1.71 -35.59
N THR A 327 -4.12 -2.88 -34.97
CA THR A 327 -3.22 -3.00 -33.82
C THR A 327 -1.83 -2.52 -34.24
N PRO A 328 -1.31 -1.39 -33.72
CA PRO A 328 -0.09 -0.79 -34.22
C PRO A 328 1.09 -1.73 -33.91
N LYS A 329 1.78 -2.23 -34.95
CA LYS A 329 3.02 -3.02 -34.77
C LYS A 329 4.13 -2.18 -34.14
N ALA A 330 4.16 -0.90 -34.51
CA ALA A 330 4.82 0.14 -33.74
C ALA A 330 4.09 1.47 -33.91
N ALA A 331 4.05 2.28 -32.86
CA ALA A 331 3.59 3.67 -32.91
C ALA A 331 4.76 4.60 -32.60
N VAL A 332 4.93 5.63 -33.44
CA VAL A 332 6.05 6.59 -33.35
C VAL A 332 5.50 8.00 -33.19
N PHE A 333 5.91 8.66 -32.12
CA PHE A 333 5.59 10.07 -31.86
C PHE A 333 6.89 10.87 -31.86
N ASN A 334 6.86 12.11 -32.33
CA ASN A 334 8.03 12.98 -32.36
C ASN A 334 7.78 14.32 -31.65
N GLU A 335 8.84 14.83 -31.02
CA GLU A 335 8.90 16.15 -30.41
C GLU A 335 10.29 16.74 -30.64
N LYS A 336 10.36 18.03 -30.96
CA LYS A 336 11.63 18.75 -31.08
C LYS A 336 11.72 19.79 -29.98
N ILE A 337 12.75 19.69 -29.13
CA ILE A 337 13.02 20.68 -28.08
C ILE A 337 14.44 21.21 -28.29
N LYS A 338 14.55 22.50 -28.60
CA LYS A 338 15.81 23.16 -28.97
C LYS A 338 16.49 22.41 -30.14
N ASN A 339 17.70 21.89 -29.93
CA ASN A 339 18.50 21.16 -30.94
C ASN A 339 18.34 19.63 -30.85
N ASN A 340 17.51 19.12 -29.94
CA ASN A 340 17.32 17.68 -29.75
C ASN A 340 15.97 17.23 -30.32
N ASN A 341 15.96 16.01 -30.86
CA ASN A 341 14.77 15.32 -31.31
C ASN A 341 14.45 14.21 -30.30
N PHE A 342 13.18 14.06 -29.97
CA PHE A 342 12.67 13.05 -29.06
C PHE A 342 11.64 12.20 -29.78
N GLN A 343 11.77 10.89 -29.62
CA GLN A 343 10.86 9.93 -30.21
C GLN A 343 10.38 8.92 -29.17
N MET A 344 9.10 8.57 -29.25
CA MET A 344 8.52 7.47 -28.47
C MET A 344 8.20 6.33 -29.41
N VAL A 345 8.74 5.15 -29.14
CA VAL A 345 8.50 3.93 -29.92
C VAL A 345 7.80 2.91 -29.04
N MET A 346 6.59 2.54 -29.41
CA MET A 346 5.87 1.41 -28.80
C MET A 346 6.12 0.17 -29.64
N LEU A 347 6.66 -0.89 -29.06
CA LEU A 347 6.83 -2.20 -29.69
C LEU A 347 5.71 -3.11 -29.20
N VAL A 348 4.85 -3.56 -30.13
CA VAL A 348 3.79 -4.53 -29.82
C VAL A 348 4.24 -5.88 -30.37
N PRO A 349 4.06 -6.99 -29.63
CA PRO A 349 4.35 -8.31 -30.18
C PRO A 349 3.55 -8.51 -31.48
N PRO A 350 4.18 -9.03 -32.56
CA PRO A 350 3.45 -9.28 -33.79
C PRO A 350 2.35 -10.32 -33.53
N GLY A 351 1.10 -9.88 -33.53
CA GLY A 351 -0.06 -10.76 -33.47
C GLY A 351 -0.22 -11.51 -34.80
N GLY A 352 -0.54 -12.81 -34.74
CA GLY A 352 -0.94 -13.59 -35.91
C GLY A 352 -0.30 -14.97 -36.04
N ASP A 353 0.96 -15.13 -35.61
CA ASP A 353 1.63 -16.42 -35.74
C ASP A 353 1.54 -17.19 -34.41
N LYS A 354 0.63 -18.17 -34.34
CA LYS A 354 0.72 -19.26 -33.35
C LYS A 354 2.06 -19.94 -33.56
N PHE A 355 3.07 -19.52 -32.81
CA PHE A 355 4.39 -20.08 -32.94
C PHE A 355 4.40 -21.50 -32.38
N SER A 356 4.96 -22.43 -33.17
CA SER A 356 4.96 -23.88 -32.91
C SER A 356 6.21 -24.36 -32.16
N GLY A 357 7.09 -23.47 -31.69
CA GLY A 357 8.27 -23.87 -30.94
C GLY A 357 7.94 -24.20 -29.49
N GLN A 358 8.69 -25.15 -28.91
CA GLN A 358 8.50 -25.54 -27.53
C GLN A 358 8.91 -24.39 -26.59
N PRO A 359 8.04 -23.95 -25.66
CA PRO A 359 8.41 -22.92 -24.70
C PRO A 359 9.50 -23.45 -23.76
N LEU A 360 10.55 -22.67 -23.55
CA LEU A 360 11.67 -23.00 -22.65
C LEU A 360 11.17 -23.49 -21.29
N ALA A 361 11.86 -24.48 -20.71
CA ALA A 361 11.61 -24.93 -19.35
C ALA A 361 11.92 -23.80 -18.36
N ARG A 362 11.12 -23.68 -17.30
CA ARG A 362 11.22 -22.60 -16.31
C ARG A 362 11.73 -23.13 -14.98
N ASP A 363 12.49 -22.33 -14.26
CA ASP A 363 12.81 -22.54 -12.85
C ASP A 363 12.19 -21.39 -12.06
N VAL A 364 11.10 -21.68 -11.34
CA VAL A 364 10.22 -20.67 -10.73
C VAL A 364 10.35 -20.70 -9.21
N THR A 365 10.87 -19.62 -8.63
CA THR A 365 10.89 -19.43 -7.17
C THR A 365 9.77 -18.49 -6.75
N TYR A 366 8.82 -19.00 -5.99
CA TYR A 366 7.77 -18.20 -5.35
C TYR A 366 8.26 -17.70 -4.01
N ILE A 367 8.21 -16.40 -3.79
CA ILE A 367 8.47 -15.80 -2.49
C ILE A 367 7.14 -15.27 -1.96
N ILE A 368 6.71 -15.72 -0.78
CA ILE A 368 5.45 -15.35 -0.15
C ILE A 368 5.68 -14.69 1.20
N ASP A 369 5.10 -13.51 1.36
CA ASP A 369 5.05 -12.79 2.64
C ASP A 369 4.06 -13.49 3.59
N THR A 370 4.53 -13.81 4.78
CA THR A 370 3.74 -14.38 5.86
C THR A 370 3.79 -13.51 7.11
N SER A 371 4.09 -12.22 6.98
CA SER A 371 4.09 -11.25 8.08
C SER A 371 2.70 -11.01 8.65
N GLY A 372 2.62 -10.42 9.85
CA GLY A 372 1.36 -10.16 10.53
C GLY A 372 0.37 -9.28 9.74
N SER A 373 0.84 -8.42 8.83
CA SER A 373 -0.04 -7.61 7.97
C SER A 373 -0.86 -8.47 7.01
N MET A 374 -0.32 -9.62 6.60
CA MET A 374 -0.98 -10.55 5.70
C MET A 374 -2.15 -11.28 6.36
N TYR A 375 -2.42 -11.10 7.66
CA TYR A 375 -3.47 -11.83 8.37
C TYR A 375 -4.87 -11.64 7.75
N GLY A 376 -5.64 -12.73 7.70
CA GLY A 376 -6.99 -12.75 7.14
C GLY A 376 -7.00 -12.78 5.61
N VAL A 377 -7.76 -11.87 5.00
CA VAL A 377 -8.07 -11.90 3.56
C VAL A 377 -6.81 -11.82 2.68
N SER A 378 -5.79 -11.06 3.07
CA SER A 378 -4.53 -10.95 2.31
C SER A 378 -3.82 -12.31 2.20
N MET A 379 -3.74 -13.07 3.29
CA MET A 379 -3.17 -14.42 3.29
C MET A 379 -4.00 -15.37 2.41
N ASP A 380 -5.33 -15.27 2.47
CA ASP A 380 -6.21 -16.07 1.61
C ASP A 380 -5.97 -15.76 0.12
N GLN A 381 -5.85 -14.47 -0.24
CA GLN A 381 -5.51 -14.03 -1.60
C GLN A 381 -4.14 -14.56 -2.04
N ALA A 382 -3.12 -14.48 -1.18
CA ALA A 382 -1.77 -14.94 -1.48
C ALA A 382 -1.71 -16.47 -1.65
N LYS A 383 -2.35 -17.22 -0.75
CA LYS A 383 -2.47 -18.69 -0.86
C LYS A 383 -3.17 -19.09 -2.14
N GLN A 384 -4.33 -18.50 -2.45
CA GLN A 384 -5.05 -18.81 -3.69
C GLN A 384 -4.23 -18.47 -4.93
N SER A 385 -3.55 -17.33 -4.94
CA SER A 385 -2.65 -16.93 -6.04
C SER A 385 -1.55 -17.97 -6.25
N LEU A 386 -0.94 -18.44 -5.17
CA LEU A 386 0.13 -19.44 -5.22
C LEU A 386 -0.38 -20.84 -5.60
N LEU A 387 -1.57 -21.24 -5.15
CA LEU A 387 -2.19 -22.51 -5.55
C LEU A 387 -2.49 -22.54 -7.07
N ILE A 388 -3.04 -21.45 -7.61
CA ILE A 388 -3.26 -21.29 -9.06
C ILE A 388 -1.93 -21.35 -9.80
N ALA A 389 -0.87 -20.75 -9.24
CA ALA A 389 0.46 -20.77 -9.82
C ALA A 389 1.04 -22.18 -9.92
N LEU A 390 0.89 -22.97 -8.86
CA LEU A 390 1.35 -24.36 -8.83
C LEU A 390 0.64 -25.23 -9.87
N ASP A 391 -0.64 -24.97 -10.13
CA ASP A 391 -1.43 -25.69 -11.15
C ASP A 391 -1.04 -25.37 -12.60
N ARG A 392 -0.28 -24.28 -12.81
CA ARG A 392 0.21 -23.83 -14.12
C ARG A 392 1.62 -24.34 -14.45
N LEU A 393 2.27 -25.04 -13.53
CA LEU A 393 3.58 -25.62 -13.77
C LEU A 393 3.48 -26.84 -14.68
N ARG A 394 4.40 -26.94 -15.66
CA ARG A 394 4.51 -28.10 -16.55
C ARG A 394 5.46 -29.12 -15.94
N LEU A 395 5.33 -30.39 -16.32
CA LEU A 395 6.18 -31.48 -15.81
C LEU A 395 7.69 -31.26 -15.98
N HIS A 396 8.10 -30.41 -16.92
CA HIS A 396 9.51 -30.10 -17.20
C HIS A 396 9.99 -28.82 -16.50
N ASP A 397 9.10 -28.10 -15.81
CA ASP A 397 9.47 -26.93 -15.01
C ASP A 397 10.03 -27.37 -13.65
N LYS A 398 10.89 -26.54 -13.08
CA LYS A 398 11.39 -26.62 -11.70
C LYS A 398 10.75 -25.51 -10.87
N PHE A 399 10.59 -25.74 -9.58
CA PHE A 399 10.09 -24.71 -8.67
C PHE A 399 10.57 -24.86 -7.23
N ASN A 400 10.47 -23.75 -6.49
CA ASN A 400 10.60 -23.70 -5.03
C ASN A 400 9.65 -22.66 -4.43
N ILE A 401 9.40 -22.75 -3.13
CA ILE A 401 8.61 -21.77 -2.37
C ILE A 401 9.46 -21.30 -1.19
N ILE A 402 9.61 -19.99 -1.05
CA ILE A 402 10.28 -19.31 0.06
C ILE A 402 9.22 -18.50 0.79
N GLN A 403 9.02 -18.73 2.07
CA GLN A 403 8.23 -17.83 2.91
C GLN A 403 9.13 -16.87 3.66
N PHE A 404 8.61 -15.70 4.02
CA PHE A 404 9.31 -14.80 4.92
C PHE A 404 8.37 -14.00 5.83
N ASN A 405 8.87 -13.76 7.04
CA ASN A 405 8.34 -12.79 8.00
C ASN A 405 9.53 -12.19 8.78
N SER A 406 9.61 -12.33 10.10
CA SER A 406 10.84 -12.09 10.88
C SER A 406 11.95 -13.09 10.55
N VAL A 407 11.60 -14.26 10.02
CA VAL A 407 12.52 -15.30 9.58
C VAL A 407 12.26 -15.67 8.12
N THR A 408 13.20 -16.34 7.47
CA THR A 408 13.06 -16.85 6.11
C THR A 408 13.19 -18.35 6.11
N ASP A 409 12.25 -19.02 5.45
CA ASP A 409 12.23 -20.47 5.31
C ASP A 409 11.87 -20.88 3.87
N GLN A 410 12.25 -22.07 3.46
CA GLN A 410 12.01 -22.57 2.10
C GLN A 410 11.52 -24.01 2.11
N LEU A 411 10.56 -24.32 1.24
CA LEU A 411 9.97 -25.65 1.11
C LEU A 411 11.00 -26.71 0.72
N PHE A 412 11.88 -26.38 -0.23
CA PHE A 412 12.97 -27.25 -0.66
C PHE A 412 14.31 -26.55 -0.51
N SER A 413 15.37 -27.32 -0.23
CA SER A 413 16.74 -26.79 -0.17
C SER A 413 17.24 -26.26 -1.51
N ASN A 414 16.74 -26.82 -2.62
CA ASN A 414 16.94 -26.38 -4.00
C ASN A 414 15.66 -26.64 -4.81
N SER A 415 15.48 -25.94 -5.93
CA SER A 415 14.33 -26.15 -6.82
C SER A 415 14.18 -27.61 -7.26
N LYS A 416 12.95 -28.10 -7.25
CA LYS A 416 12.59 -29.47 -7.66
C LYS A 416 11.68 -29.47 -8.88
N MET A 417 11.72 -30.57 -9.64
CA MET A 417 10.80 -30.78 -10.76
C MET A 417 9.34 -30.71 -10.30
N ALA A 418 8.48 -30.14 -11.13
CA ALA A 418 7.03 -30.05 -10.93
C ALA A 418 6.32 -31.40 -11.15
N SER A 419 6.78 -32.45 -10.46
CA SER A 419 6.11 -33.74 -10.42
C SER A 419 4.83 -33.66 -9.58
N PHE A 420 3.89 -34.56 -9.83
CA PHE A 420 2.64 -34.65 -9.06
C PHE A 420 2.88 -34.68 -7.54
N GLN A 421 3.86 -35.46 -7.07
CA GLN A 421 4.21 -35.57 -5.66
C GLN A 421 4.77 -34.26 -5.08
N ASN A 422 5.65 -33.57 -5.82
CA ASN A 422 6.23 -32.31 -5.35
C ASN A 422 5.18 -31.20 -5.33
N ILE A 423 4.30 -31.13 -6.35
CA ILE A 423 3.18 -30.19 -6.38
C ILE A 423 2.24 -30.44 -5.19
N LEU A 424 1.89 -31.70 -4.89
CA LEU A 424 1.03 -32.01 -3.74
C LEU A 424 1.66 -31.58 -2.41
N SER A 425 2.95 -31.87 -2.21
CA SER A 425 3.70 -31.40 -1.03
C SER A 425 3.69 -29.87 -0.94
N ALA A 426 3.86 -29.18 -2.06
CA ALA A 426 3.82 -27.73 -2.12
C ALA A 426 2.43 -27.17 -1.79
N LYS A 427 1.35 -27.74 -2.33
CA LYS A 427 -0.02 -27.34 -1.98
C LYS A 427 -0.30 -27.50 -0.50
N ASN A 428 0.15 -28.59 0.12
CA ASN A 428 0.03 -28.80 1.56
C ASN A 428 0.82 -27.77 2.36
N TYR A 429 2.05 -27.45 1.94
CA TYR A 429 2.86 -26.38 2.54
C TYR A 429 2.13 -25.04 2.48
N VAL A 430 1.61 -24.66 1.32
CA VAL A 430 0.88 -23.40 1.11
C VAL A 430 -0.37 -23.31 1.98
N ASN A 431 -1.16 -24.40 2.06
CA ASN A 431 -2.37 -24.43 2.89
C ASN A 431 -2.06 -24.19 4.38
N ASN A 432 -0.89 -24.62 4.84
CA ASN A 432 -0.43 -24.49 6.23
C ASN A 432 0.34 -23.18 6.52
N LEU A 433 0.47 -22.25 5.56
CA LEU A 433 1.07 -20.95 5.84
C LEU A 433 0.18 -20.15 6.79
N HIS A 434 0.78 -19.46 7.75
CA HIS A 434 0.06 -18.60 8.69
C HIS A 434 0.75 -17.25 8.76
N ALA A 435 -0.04 -16.17 8.80
CA ALA A 435 0.47 -14.82 8.93
C ALA A 435 0.89 -14.57 10.39
N ASP A 436 2.17 -14.28 10.61
CA ASP A 436 2.77 -13.96 11.90
C ASP A 436 4.13 -13.24 11.72
N GLY A 437 4.60 -12.53 12.75
CA GLY A 437 5.92 -11.87 12.74
C GLY A 437 6.01 -10.58 11.92
N GLY A 438 7.25 -10.11 11.73
CA GLY A 438 7.62 -8.89 11.00
C GLY A 438 7.83 -9.13 9.50
N THR A 439 8.47 -8.19 8.79
CA THR A 439 8.58 -8.18 7.31
C THR A 439 10.03 -8.03 6.85
N GLU A 440 10.86 -9.06 7.00
CA GLU A 440 12.28 -9.07 6.60
C GLU A 440 12.47 -9.63 5.18
N MET A 441 12.40 -8.76 4.18
CA MET A 441 12.47 -9.17 2.75
C MET A 441 13.89 -9.52 2.26
N ALA A 442 14.91 -8.91 2.86
CA ALA A 442 16.28 -8.99 2.35
C ALA A 442 16.85 -10.43 2.31
N PRO A 443 16.68 -11.28 3.34
CA PRO A 443 17.19 -12.65 3.30
C PRO A 443 16.45 -13.50 2.25
N ALA A 444 15.13 -13.34 2.13
CA ALA A 444 14.32 -14.04 1.13
C ALA A 444 14.74 -13.70 -0.31
N LEU A 445 14.94 -12.41 -0.60
CA LEU A 445 15.43 -11.97 -1.92
C LEU A 445 16.83 -12.50 -2.22
N LYS A 446 17.76 -12.49 -1.24
CA LYS A 446 19.11 -13.06 -1.42
C LYS A 446 19.07 -14.56 -1.69
N LEU A 447 18.17 -15.28 -1.02
CA LEU A 447 18.01 -16.72 -1.20
C LEU A 447 17.44 -17.04 -2.59
N ALA A 448 16.42 -16.31 -3.03
CA ALA A 448 15.77 -16.51 -4.33
C ALA A 448 16.64 -16.08 -5.52
N LEU A 449 17.45 -15.04 -5.36
CA LEU A 449 18.34 -14.50 -6.41
C LEU A 449 19.75 -15.11 -6.37
N LYS A 450 19.94 -16.23 -5.66
CA LYS A 450 21.24 -16.88 -5.58
C LYS A 450 21.62 -17.48 -6.95
N ASN A 451 22.77 -17.08 -7.48
CA ASN A 451 23.21 -17.38 -8.84
C ASN A 451 23.73 -18.83 -9.03
N ASN A 452 22.93 -19.85 -8.68
CA ASN A 452 23.25 -21.27 -8.86
C ASN A 452 22.23 -21.95 -9.78
N HIS A 453 22.16 -21.43 -10.99
CA HIS A 453 21.05 -21.64 -11.90
C HIS A 453 21.52 -22.40 -13.15
N GLU A 454 20.79 -23.45 -13.53
CA GLU A 454 21.10 -24.25 -14.73
C GLU A 454 20.85 -23.41 -16.00
N LYS A 455 21.77 -23.48 -16.97
CA LYS A 455 21.74 -22.66 -18.20
C LYS A 455 20.53 -22.91 -19.11
N ASN A 456 19.86 -24.06 -18.95
CA ASN A 456 18.76 -24.47 -19.83
C ASN A 456 17.37 -24.01 -19.35
N TYR A 457 17.30 -23.30 -18.22
CA TYR A 457 16.04 -22.85 -17.63
C TYR A 457 15.92 -21.33 -17.67
N VAL A 458 14.70 -20.86 -17.91
CA VAL A 458 14.32 -19.46 -17.68
C VAL A 458 14.05 -19.28 -16.20
N HIS A 459 14.94 -18.55 -15.52
CA HIS A 459 14.84 -18.30 -14.08
C HIS A 459 13.82 -17.19 -13.81
N GLN A 460 12.82 -17.49 -13.00
CA GLN A 460 11.73 -16.58 -12.66
C GLN A 460 11.54 -16.54 -11.14
N VAL A 461 11.43 -15.35 -10.59
CA VAL A 461 11.11 -15.10 -9.19
C VAL A 461 9.78 -14.35 -9.15
N ILE A 462 8.82 -14.86 -8.40
CA ILE A 462 7.51 -14.24 -8.22
C ILE A 462 7.38 -13.85 -6.76
N PHE A 463 7.34 -12.56 -6.47
CA PHE A 463 7.36 -11.98 -5.13
C PHE A 463 5.97 -11.47 -4.72
N LEU A 464 5.35 -12.10 -3.74
CA LEU A 464 4.01 -11.79 -3.24
C LEU A 464 4.11 -11.12 -1.86
N THR A 465 3.59 -9.90 -1.73
CA THR A 465 3.57 -9.17 -0.44
C THR A 465 2.46 -8.12 -0.41
N ASP A 466 1.90 -7.87 0.76
CA ASP A 466 1.06 -6.69 1.05
C ASP A 466 1.89 -5.51 1.61
N GLY A 467 3.16 -5.77 1.87
CA GLY A 467 4.01 -5.03 2.78
C GLY A 467 4.43 -3.67 2.28
N SER A 468 4.36 -2.72 3.20
CA SER A 468 4.94 -1.39 3.10
C SER A 468 6.42 -1.48 3.48
N VAL A 469 7.30 -1.45 2.48
CA VAL A 469 8.76 -1.48 2.71
C VAL A 469 9.27 -0.11 3.16
N GLU A 470 10.01 -0.05 4.26
CA GLU A 470 10.68 1.19 4.71
C GLU A 470 12.14 1.31 4.22
N ASN A 471 12.82 0.19 3.94
CA ASN A 471 14.23 0.17 3.50
C ASN A 471 14.41 -0.20 2.01
N GLU A 472 13.73 0.52 1.12
CA GLU A 472 13.73 0.26 -0.32
C GLU A 472 15.15 0.28 -0.93
N THR A 473 16.01 1.20 -0.47
CA THR A 473 17.37 1.40 -1.02
C THR A 473 18.21 0.13 -0.89
N ALA A 474 18.23 -0.49 0.29
CA ALA A 474 19.01 -1.70 0.52
C ALA A 474 18.46 -2.90 -0.26
N LEU A 475 17.13 -2.99 -0.43
CA LEU A 475 16.52 -4.04 -1.24
C LEU A 475 16.84 -3.87 -2.74
N PHE A 476 16.82 -2.65 -3.26
CA PHE A 476 17.26 -2.39 -4.64
C PHE A 476 18.73 -2.75 -4.86
N ASP A 477 19.61 -2.48 -3.90
CA ASP A 477 21.02 -2.90 -3.97
C ASP A 477 21.16 -4.43 -4.07
N ILE A 478 20.36 -5.17 -3.30
CA ILE A 478 20.34 -6.65 -3.34
C ILE A 478 19.85 -7.13 -4.70
N ILE A 479 18.73 -6.60 -5.18
CA ILE A 479 18.18 -6.96 -6.49
C ILE A 479 19.21 -6.68 -7.57
N HIS A 480 19.79 -5.48 -7.64
CA HIS A 480 20.78 -5.14 -8.66
C HIS A 480 22.00 -6.07 -8.66
N LYS A 481 22.53 -6.41 -7.48
CA LYS A 481 23.73 -7.25 -7.36
C LYS A 481 23.46 -8.72 -7.63
N SER A 482 22.27 -9.22 -7.31
CA SER A 482 21.97 -10.66 -7.32
C SER A 482 21.07 -11.10 -8.48
N LEU A 483 20.37 -10.19 -9.17
CA LEU A 483 19.38 -10.56 -10.17
C LEU A 483 19.93 -11.41 -11.33
N GLY A 484 21.16 -11.14 -11.79
CA GLY A 484 21.75 -11.86 -12.91
C GLY A 484 20.83 -11.89 -14.14
N ASN A 485 20.54 -13.10 -14.63
CA ASN A 485 19.61 -13.32 -15.75
C ASN A 485 18.17 -13.67 -15.29
N SER A 486 17.91 -13.68 -13.98
CA SER A 486 16.59 -14.00 -13.43
C SER A 486 15.59 -12.90 -13.75
N ARG A 487 14.33 -13.30 -13.93
CA ARG A 487 13.20 -12.38 -14.11
C ARG A 487 12.48 -12.22 -12.79
N LEU A 488 12.25 -10.99 -12.34
CA LEU A 488 11.53 -10.71 -11.09
C LEU A 488 10.16 -10.13 -11.41
N PHE A 489 9.12 -10.81 -10.95
CA PHE A 489 7.72 -10.39 -11.02
C PHE A 489 7.23 -10.11 -9.61
N THR A 490 6.38 -9.11 -9.46
CA THR A 490 5.88 -8.69 -8.15
C THR A 490 4.36 -8.70 -8.14
N ILE A 491 3.78 -9.20 -7.06
CA ILE A 491 2.34 -9.25 -6.84
C ILE A 491 2.05 -8.50 -5.54
N GLY A 492 1.41 -7.34 -5.66
CA GLY A 492 0.92 -6.57 -4.53
C GLY A 492 -0.42 -7.12 -4.08
N ILE A 493 -0.51 -7.55 -2.82
CA ILE A 493 -1.71 -8.10 -2.20
C ILE A 493 -2.36 -7.05 -1.28
N GLY A 494 -3.68 -7.12 -1.11
CA GLY A 494 -4.40 -6.29 -0.14
C GLY A 494 -4.67 -4.86 -0.62
N SER A 495 -5.02 -3.96 0.29
CA SER A 495 -5.64 -2.66 -0.04
C SER A 495 -4.67 -1.53 -0.41
N ALA A 496 -3.39 -1.62 -0.01
CA ALA A 496 -2.41 -0.55 -0.25
C ALA A 496 -0.93 -1.01 -0.18
N PRO A 497 -0.49 -1.96 -1.03
CA PRO A 497 0.91 -2.36 -1.07
C PRO A 497 1.80 -1.21 -1.57
N ASN A 498 3.10 -1.25 -1.22
CA ASN A 498 4.08 -0.29 -1.74
C ASN A 498 4.31 -0.50 -3.26
N SER A 499 3.42 0.09 -4.07
CA SER A 499 3.38 -0.08 -5.52
C SER A 499 4.66 0.43 -6.20
N TYR A 500 5.29 1.47 -5.64
CA TYR A 500 6.55 2.01 -6.17
C TYR A 500 7.67 0.97 -6.09
N PHE A 501 7.92 0.43 -4.88
CA PHE A 501 8.94 -0.60 -4.71
C PHE A 501 8.65 -1.80 -5.62
N MET A 502 7.40 -2.28 -5.63
CA MET A 502 7.02 -3.48 -6.36
C MET A 502 7.17 -3.32 -7.87
N ARG A 503 6.72 -2.21 -8.46
CA ARG A 503 6.91 -1.93 -9.90
C ARG A 503 8.38 -1.74 -10.24
N LYS A 504 9.14 -1.07 -9.38
CA LYS A 504 10.56 -0.80 -9.61
C LYS A 504 11.39 -2.09 -9.55
N ALA A 505 11.13 -2.96 -8.57
CA ALA A 505 11.73 -4.27 -8.45
C ALA A 505 11.40 -5.15 -9.68
N ALA A 506 10.14 -5.15 -10.13
CA ALA A 506 9.75 -5.86 -11.35
C ALA A 506 10.46 -5.31 -12.60
N LYS A 507 10.55 -3.98 -12.73
CA LYS A 507 11.28 -3.32 -13.83
C LYS A 507 12.75 -3.72 -13.87
N PHE A 508 13.45 -3.74 -12.72
CA PHE A 508 14.82 -4.24 -12.65
C PHE A 508 14.91 -5.70 -13.08
N GLY A 509 13.93 -6.50 -12.66
CA GLY A 509 13.73 -7.88 -13.05
C GLY A 509 13.32 -8.16 -14.49
N ARG A 510 13.10 -7.17 -15.35
CA ARG A 510 12.45 -7.37 -16.67
C ARG A 510 11.07 -8.07 -16.58
N GLY A 511 10.41 -8.02 -15.42
CA GLY A 511 9.07 -8.57 -15.21
C GLY A 511 8.02 -7.48 -15.04
N SER A 512 6.80 -7.91 -14.75
CA SER A 512 5.63 -7.04 -14.57
C SER A 512 5.13 -7.06 -13.13
N PHE A 513 4.51 -5.95 -12.70
CA PHE A 513 3.82 -5.85 -11.41
C PHE A 513 2.33 -6.10 -11.59
N THR A 514 1.77 -6.97 -10.75
CA THR A 514 0.34 -7.26 -10.68
C THR A 514 -0.21 -6.81 -9.34
N TYR A 515 -1.38 -6.18 -9.33
CA TYR A 515 -2.05 -5.77 -8.10
C TYR A 515 -3.35 -6.55 -7.93
N ILE A 516 -3.56 -7.11 -6.74
CA ILE A 516 -4.74 -7.88 -6.36
C ILE A 516 -5.35 -7.21 -5.13
N SER A 517 -6.51 -6.59 -5.33
CA SER A 517 -7.23 -5.89 -4.27
C SER A 517 -8.32 -6.76 -3.63
N ASN A 518 -8.86 -7.73 -4.37
CA ASN A 518 -9.97 -8.58 -3.96
C ASN A 518 -9.70 -10.06 -4.31
N VAL A 519 -10.16 -10.97 -3.46
CA VAL A 519 -10.09 -12.43 -3.66
C VAL A 519 -10.75 -12.85 -4.99
N ASN A 520 -11.86 -12.20 -5.35
CA ASN A 520 -12.59 -12.53 -6.57
C ASN A 520 -11.81 -12.15 -7.85
N GLU A 521 -10.85 -11.23 -7.76
CA GLU A 521 -10.00 -10.81 -8.88
C GLU A 521 -8.78 -11.73 -9.07
N VAL A 522 -8.44 -12.56 -8.07
CA VAL A 522 -7.23 -13.39 -8.06
C VAL A 522 -7.14 -14.24 -9.34
N HIS A 523 -8.22 -14.94 -9.71
CA HIS A 523 -8.21 -15.81 -10.89
C HIS A 523 -7.93 -15.05 -12.19
N GLU A 524 -8.58 -13.91 -12.41
CA GLU A 524 -8.40 -13.07 -13.60
C GLU A 524 -6.98 -12.50 -13.66
N LYS A 525 -6.52 -11.88 -12.56
CA LYS A 525 -5.21 -11.24 -12.48
C LYS A 525 -4.07 -12.25 -12.63
N MET A 526 -4.18 -13.39 -11.95
CA MET A 526 -3.18 -14.46 -12.07
C MET A 526 -3.20 -15.07 -13.46
N SER A 527 -4.37 -15.27 -14.08
CA SER A 527 -4.43 -15.77 -15.47
C SER A 527 -3.77 -14.80 -16.46
N SER A 528 -3.97 -13.49 -16.30
CA SER A 528 -3.26 -12.47 -17.09
C SER A 528 -1.75 -12.52 -16.85
N LEU A 529 -1.30 -12.59 -15.59
CA LEU A 529 0.11 -12.71 -15.25
C LEU A 529 0.74 -13.98 -15.84
N PHE A 530 0.06 -15.13 -15.78
CA PHE A 530 0.58 -16.38 -16.35
C PHE A 530 0.65 -16.37 -17.86
N ALA A 531 -0.33 -15.76 -18.54
CA ALA A 531 -0.25 -15.55 -19.99
C ALA A 531 1.02 -14.77 -20.38
N LYS A 532 1.50 -13.85 -19.52
CA LYS A 532 2.78 -13.16 -19.69
C LYS A 532 3.96 -14.07 -19.37
N LEU A 533 3.95 -14.73 -18.21
CA LEU A 533 5.05 -15.58 -17.73
C LEU A 533 5.33 -16.80 -18.62
N GLU A 534 4.30 -17.35 -19.25
CA GLU A 534 4.35 -18.56 -20.07
C GLU A 534 4.77 -18.29 -21.52
N SER A 535 4.84 -17.02 -21.95
CA SER A 535 5.09 -16.65 -23.34
C SER A 535 5.87 -15.33 -23.50
N PRO A 536 7.17 -15.29 -23.17
CA PRO A 536 8.04 -14.23 -23.68
C PRO A 536 8.12 -14.36 -25.20
N VAL A 537 7.53 -13.40 -25.92
CA VAL A 537 7.54 -13.36 -27.38
C VAL A 537 8.94 -13.02 -27.89
N MET A 538 9.70 -12.22 -27.14
CA MET A 538 11.08 -11.84 -27.46
C MET A 538 11.87 -11.49 -26.21
N THR A 539 13.13 -11.91 -26.14
CA THR A 539 14.07 -11.56 -25.07
C THR A 539 15.29 -10.83 -25.64
N ASP A 540 16.08 -10.21 -24.76
CA ASP A 540 17.37 -9.58 -25.12
C ASP A 540 17.24 -8.56 -26.25
N ILE A 541 16.18 -7.75 -26.15
CA ILE A 541 15.84 -6.75 -27.16
C ILE A 541 16.91 -5.66 -27.18
N GLN A 542 17.38 -5.33 -28.37
CA GLN A 542 18.33 -4.25 -28.62
C GLN A 542 17.82 -3.34 -29.72
N ILE A 543 18.22 -2.07 -29.64
CA ILE A 543 17.90 -1.04 -30.62
C ILE A 543 19.20 -0.58 -31.25
N HIS A 544 19.28 -0.69 -32.57
CA HIS A 544 20.38 -0.15 -33.36
C HIS A 544 19.87 1.03 -34.18
N THR A 545 20.66 2.10 -34.20
CA THR A 545 20.42 3.34 -34.92
C THR A 545 21.57 3.59 -35.90
N GLU A 546 21.45 4.61 -36.75
CA GLU A 546 22.51 4.98 -37.70
C GLU A 546 23.78 5.48 -36.96
N ASP A 547 24.96 4.99 -37.34
CA ASP A 547 26.24 5.26 -36.65
C ASP A 547 26.64 6.75 -36.57
N ASN A 548 26.07 7.60 -37.42
CA ASN A 548 26.33 9.04 -37.50
C ASN A 548 25.38 9.91 -36.65
N ILE A 549 24.50 9.28 -35.86
CA ILE A 549 23.51 9.92 -34.99
C ILE A 549 23.81 9.52 -33.54
N THR A 550 23.96 10.51 -32.65
CA THR A 550 24.15 10.24 -31.22
C THR A 550 22.78 10.01 -30.59
N THR A 551 22.52 8.78 -30.15
CA THR A 551 21.22 8.39 -29.59
C THR A 551 21.30 7.94 -28.14
N GLU A 552 20.31 8.33 -27.34
CA GLU A 552 20.09 7.79 -25.99
C GLU A 552 18.71 7.14 -25.91
N VAL A 553 18.66 5.84 -25.60
CA VAL A 553 17.44 5.04 -25.53
C VAL A 553 17.12 4.70 -24.07
N TRP A 554 15.87 4.89 -23.66
CA TRP A 554 15.38 4.54 -22.33
C TRP A 554 14.08 3.70 -22.40
N PRO A 555 13.89 2.71 -21.51
CA PRO A 555 14.83 2.24 -20.48
C PRO A 555 16.10 1.60 -21.08
N ASN A 556 17.25 1.76 -20.43
CA ASN A 556 18.53 1.21 -20.91
C ASN A 556 18.53 -0.33 -20.83
N ARG A 557 17.99 -0.91 -19.75
CA ARG A 557 17.64 -2.33 -19.70
C ARG A 557 16.24 -2.50 -20.30
N ILE A 558 16.18 -2.84 -21.58
CA ILE A 558 14.92 -3.06 -22.29
C ILE A 558 14.26 -4.34 -21.72
N PRO A 559 13.00 -4.28 -21.27
CA PRO A 559 12.29 -5.46 -20.79
C PRO A 559 12.02 -6.46 -21.92
N ASP A 560 11.76 -7.71 -21.57
CA ASP A 560 11.32 -8.71 -22.53
C ASP A 560 9.93 -8.32 -23.09
N LEU A 561 9.67 -8.68 -24.35
CA LEU A 561 8.36 -8.44 -24.99
C LEU A 561 7.43 -9.60 -24.66
N TYR A 562 6.50 -9.36 -23.74
CA TYR A 562 5.49 -10.35 -23.35
C TYR A 562 4.25 -10.25 -24.22
N HIS A 563 3.51 -11.35 -24.32
CA HIS A 563 2.22 -11.34 -25.00
C HIS A 563 1.26 -10.33 -24.34
N GLY A 564 0.67 -9.45 -25.14
CA GLY A 564 -0.31 -8.45 -24.67
C GLY A 564 0.28 -7.24 -23.93
N GLU A 565 1.60 -7.18 -23.70
CA GLU A 565 2.27 -6.06 -23.04
C GLU A 565 3.31 -5.43 -23.99
N PRO A 566 3.21 -4.13 -24.28
CA PRO A 566 4.10 -3.48 -25.24
C PRO A 566 5.33 -2.96 -24.52
N VAL A 567 6.44 -2.90 -25.25
CA VAL A 567 7.65 -2.23 -24.77
C VAL A 567 7.64 -0.80 -25.30
N VAL A 568 7.60 0.18 -24.40
CA VAL A 568 7.65 1.61 -24.77
C VAL A 568 9.06 2.14 -24.53
N LEU A 569 9.66 2.69 -25.58
CA LEU A 569 11.00 3.24 -25.60
C LEU A 569 10.94 4.75 -25.84
N ALA A 570 11.77 5.50 -25.11
CA ALA A 570 12.03 6.92 -25.35
C ALA A 570 13.44 7.09 -25.92
N ILE A 571 13.54 7.72 -27.08
CA ILE A 571 14.80 7.94 -27.79
C ILE A 571 15.05 9.45 -27.87
N ARG A 572 16.23 9.90 -27.43
CA ARG A 572 16.75 11.24 -27.76
C ARG A 572 17.81 11.09 -28.84
N SER A 573 17.76 11.93 -29.85
CA SER A 573 18.80 12.05 -30.87
C SER A 573 19.17 13.51 -31.14
N ASP A 574 20.42 13.72 -31.55
CA ASP A 574 20.92 15.01 -32.02
C ASP A 574 20.41 15.37 -33.44
N LYS A 575 20.08 14.35 -34.25
CA LYS A 575 19.49 14.49 -35.59
C LYS A 575 18.17 13.71 -35.71
N PRO A 576 17.27 14.05 -36.65
CA PRO A 576 16.08 13.25 -36.91
C PRO A 576 16.45 11.80 -37.26
N LEU A 577 15.84 10.83 -36.58
CA LEU A 577 15.98 9.42 -36.91
C LEU A 577 14.83 9.00 -37.83
N ASN A 578 15.19 8.43 -38.97
CA ASN A 578 14.22 7.96 -39.97
C ASN A 578 13.91 6.47 -39.79
N GLU A 579 14.89 5.68 -39.37
CA GLU A 579 14.71 4.26 -39.11
C GLU A 579 15.47 3.80 -37.87
N ILE A 580 14.96 2.72 -37.27
CA ILE A 580 15.67 1.95 -36.24
C ILE A 580 15.58 0.47 -36.56
N ILE A 581 16.59 -0.28 -36.15
CA ILE A 581 16.61 -1.73 -36.24
C ILE A 581 16.39 -2.28 -34.84
N VAL A 582 15.31 -3.02 -34.66
CA VAL A 582 15.02 -3.75 -33.42
C VAL A 582 15.50 -5.18 -33.59
N SER A 583 16.40 -5.64 -32.73
CA SER A 583 16.89 -7.02 -32.70
C SER A 583 16.58 -7.67 -31.36
N GLY A 584 16.60 -9.00 -31.32
CA GLY A 584 16.41 -9.77 -30.09
C GLY A 584 16.39 -11.27 -30.35
N THR A 585 16.10 -12.04 -29.32
CA THR A 585 15.96 -13.50 -29.42
C THR A 585 14.48 -13.86 -29.34
N ARG A 586 13.95 -14.50 -30.39
CA ARG A 586 12.58 -15.04 -30.44
C ARG A 586 12.67 -16.56 -30.50
N ALA A 587 12.21 -17.24 -29.44
CA ALA A 587 12.24 -18.69 -29.31
C ALA A 587 13.61 -19.32 -29.67
N LEU A 588 14.67 -18.84 -29.00
CA LEU A 588 16.07 -19.26 -29.21
C LEU A 588 16.68 -18.93 -30.58
N SER A 589 15.92 -18.28 -31.48
CA SER A 589 16.42 -17.82 -32.77
C SER A 589 16.64 -16.31 -32.75
N PRO A 590 17.73 -15.80 -33.35
CA PRO A 590 17.89 -14.37 -33.58
C PRO A 590 16.76 -13.82 -34.44
N TRP A 591 16.23 -12.67 -34.07
CA TRP A 591 15.20 -11.95 -34.80
C TRP A 591 15.63 -10.49 -34.97
N SER A 592 15.29 -9.89 -36.11
CA SER A 592 15.51 -8.48 -36.37
C SER A 592 14.41 -7.93 -37.29
N ALA A 593 13.98 -6.70 -37.03
CA ALA A 593 13.08 -5.96 -37.90
C ALA A 593 13.47 -4.49 -37.99
N LYS A 594 13.26 -3.92 -39.18
CA LYS A 594 13.39 -2.48 -39.42
C LYS A 594 12.07 -1.77 -39.15
N LEU A 595 12.11 -0.71 -38.36
CA LEU A 595 10.97 0.17 -38.10
C LEU A 595 11.22 1.54 -38.69
N GLN A 596 10.30 1.97 -39.56
CA GLN A 596 10.30 3.31 -40.14
C GLN A 596 9.65 4.30 -39.17
N LEU A 597 10.31 5.43 -38.92
CA LEU A 597 9.93 6.47 -37.96
C LEU A 597 9.31 7.72 -38.63
N ASN A 598 9.27 7.71 -39.96
CA ASN A 598 8.93 8.87 -40.80
C ASN A 598 7.44 9.25 -40.73
N ASN A 599 6.56 8.31 -40.36
CA ASN A 599 5.11 8.53 -40.24
C ASN A 599 4.71 9.02 -38.83
N SER A 600 5.52 9.87 -38.22
CA SER A 600 5.30 10.33 -36.84
C SER A 600 4.41 11.58 -36.79
N LYS A 601 3.39 11.55 -35.93
CA LYS A 601 2.57 12.72 -35.61
C LYS A 601 3.30 13.57 -34.54
N PRO A 602 3.34 14.91 -34.68
CA PRO A 602 3.89 15.79 -33.65
C PRO A 602 3.07 15.66 -32.38
N SER A 603 3.75 15.43 -31.26
CA SER A 603 3.14 15.31 -29.95
C SER A 603 4.03 15.98 -28.91
N ASN A 604 3.43 16.77 -28.02
CA ASN A 604 4.16 17.41 -26.94
C ASN A 604 4.38 16.41 -25.78
N GLY A 605 5.48 16.55 -25.05
CA GLY A 605 5.74 15.83 -23.80
C GLY A 605 6.61 14.57 -23.87
N ILE A 606 7.08 14.21 -25.06
CA ILE A 606 8.01 13.09 -25.25
C ILE A 606 9.37 13.40 -24.60
N GLY A 607 9.85 14.63 -24.70
CA GLY A 607 11.09 15.07 -24.08
C GLY A 607 11.03 15.03 -22.55
N ALA A 608 9.89 15.38 -21.96
CA ALA A 608 9.68 15.25 -20.52
C ALA A 608 9.60 13.78 -20.08
N PHE A 609 8.94 12.92 -20.86
CA PHE A 609 8.94 11.47 -20.62
C PHE A 609 10.35 10.86 -20.70
N TRP A 610 11.12 11.21 -21.73
CA TRP A 610 12.52 10.82 -21.86
C TRP A 610 13.34 11.29 -20.65
N ALA A 611 13.21 12.56 -20.28
CA ALA A 611 13.95 13.17 -19.19
C ALA A 611 13.63 12.51 -17.84
N ARG A 612 12.36 12.16 -17.58
CA ARG A 612 11.98 11.40 -16.36
C ARG A 612 12.61 10.01 -16.33
N ASN A 613 12.60 9.29 -17.45
CA ASN A 613 13.26 7.98 -17.53
C ASN A 613 14.77 8.09 -17.33
N LYS A 614 15.41 9.11 -17.89
CA LYS A 614 16.84 9.40 -17.69
C LYS A 614 17.15 9.76 -16.23
N ILE A 615 16.37 10.62 -15.60
CA ILE A 615 16.52 10.97 -14.16
C ILE A 615 16.35 9.73 -13.29
N SER A 616 15.36 8.88 -13.59
CA SER A 616 15.18 7.62 -12.89
C SER A 616 16.42 6.73 -13.04
N ALA A 617 16.96 6.59 -14.24
CA ALA A 617 18.12 5.73 -14.46
C ALA A 617 19.41 6.29 -13.84
N LEU A 618 19.60 7.61 -13.86
CA LEU A 618 20.70 8.27 -13.14
C LEU A 618 20.59 8.01 -11.64
N SER A 619 19.37 8.08 -11.09
CA SER A 619 19.13 7.71 -9.69
C SER A 619 19.44 6.23 -9.44
N ASP A 620 19.07 5.34 -10.37
CA ASP A 620 19.36 3.90 -10.27
C ASP A 620 20.87 3.62 -10.29
N SER A 621 21.65 4.37 -11.09
CA SER A 621 23.11 4.21 -11.20
C SER A 621 23.87 4.44 -9.89
N LEU A 622 23.25 5.13 -8.91
CA LEU A 622 23.83 5.26 -7.57
C LEU A 622 23.95 3.91 -6.86
N HIS A 623 23.03 2.98 -7.13
CA HIS A 623 23.09 1.60 -6.63
C HIS A 623 24.19 0.78 -7.30
N GLU A 624 24.65 1.22 -8.48
CA GLU A 624 25.77 0.63 -9.22
C GLU A 624 27.12 1.28 -8.86
N GLY A 625 27.14 2.20 -7.90
CA GLY A 625 28.36 2.87 -7.41
C GLY A 625 28.76 4.12 -8.21
N ALA A 626 27.85 4.70 -9.00
CA ALA A 626 28.10 5.96 -9.68
C ALA A 626 28.41 7.10 -8.71
N ASP A 627 29.25 8.05 -9.15
CA ASP A 627 29.59 9.24 -8.37
C ASP A 627 28.35 10.10 -8.05
N LYS A 628 28.15 10.37 -6.76
CA LYS A 628 26.95 11.04 -6.25
C LYS A 628 26.83 12.48 -6.75
N GLU A 629 27.93 13.22 -6.84
CA GLU A 629 27.91 14.64 -7.22
C GLU A 629 27.72 14.82 -8.73
N ARG A 630 28.34 13.96 -9.55
CA ARG A 630 28.08 13.90 -10.99
C ARG A 630 26.61 13.59 -11.26
N VAL A 631 26.07 12.53 -10.65
CA VAL A 631 24.66 12.12 -10.83
C VAL A 631 23.72 13.24 -10.39
N ARG A 632 23.97 13.87 -9.24
CA ARG A 632 23.21 15.03 -8.75
C ARG A 632 23.20 16.16 -9.78
N SER A 633 24.37 16.54 -10.29
CA SER A 633 24.54 17.66 -11.22
C SER A 633 23.83 17.41 -12.55
N GLU A 634 23.92 16.19 -13.08
CA GLU A 634 23.22 15.78 -14.30
C GLU A 634 21.70 15.79 -14.10
N ILE A 635 21.19 15.25 -12.98
CA ILE A 635 19.76 15.28 -12.66
C ILE A 635 19.25 16.72 -12.59
N ILE A 636 19.98 17.63 -11.93
CA ILE A 636 19.60 19.05 -11.85
C ILE A 636 19.54 19.67 -13.25
N ASN A 637 20.56 19.47 -14.09
CA ASN A 637 20.59 20.05 -15.43
C ASN A 637 19.43 19.55 -16.31
N ILE A 638 19.17 18.23 -16.31
CA ILE A 638 18.06 17.64 -17.07
C ILE A 638 16.72 18.17 -16.54
N ALA A 639 16.55 18.20 -15.23
CA ALA A 639 15.34 18.69 -14.59
C ALA A 639 15.07 20.17 -14.90
N LEU A 640 16.08 21.04 -14.85
CA LEU A 640 15.93 22.44 -15.23
C LEU A 640 15.65 22.61 -16.73
N THR A 641 16.34 21.87 -17.59
CA THR A 641 16.17 21.96 -19.05
C THR A 641 14.76 21.56 -19.50
N HIS A 642 14.20 20.52 -18.88
CA HIS A 642 12.88 19.96 -19.21
C HIS A 642 11.76 20.45 -18.29
N HIS A 643 12.05 21.41 -17.40
CA HIS A 643 11.11 21.91 -16.40
C HIS A 643 10.47 20.78 -15.58
N LEU A 644 11.27 19.90 -14.98
CA LEU A 644 10.80 18.80 -14.13
C LEU A 644 11.12 19.03 -12.65
N VAL A 645 10.16 18.68 -11.78
CA VAL A 645 10.41 18.53 -10.35
C VAL A 645 11.04 17.16 -10.08
N SER A 646 12.14 17.15 -9.33
CA SER A 646 12.92 15.95 -9.00
C SER A 646 13.32 15.91 -7.52
N LYS A 647 14.09 14.90 -7.10
CA LYS A 647 14.70 14.85 -5.76
C LYS A 647 15.57 16.09 -5.47
N HIS A 648 16.14 16.73 -6.50
CA HIS A 648 17.11 17.82 -6.40
C HIS A 648 16.60 19.18 -6.91
N THR A 649 15.44 19.22 -7.56
CA THR A 649 14.79 20.46 -8.03
C THR A 649 13.44 20.65 -7.36
N SER A 650 13.00 21.89 -7.24
CA SER A 650 11.73 22.24 -6.61
C SER A 650 11.14 23.43 -7.32
N LEU A 651 9.82 23.45 -7.45
CA LEU A 651 9.12 24.58 -8.04
C LEU A 651 8.77 25.56 -6.93
N ILE A 652 9.13 26.82 -7.12
CA ILE A 652 8.82 27.89 -6.19
C ILE A 652 8.08 29.01 -6.91
N ALA A 653 7.01 29.47 -6.27
CA ALA A 653 6.20 30.56 -6.75
C ALA A 653 6.19 31.63 -5.64
N VAL A 654 6.73 32.83 -5.91
CA VAL A 654 6.77 33.94 -4.95
C VAL A 654 6.05 35.14 -5.52
N ASP A 655 5.12 35.67 -4.75
CA ASP A 655 4.42 36.90 -5.10
C ASP A 655 5.32 38.14 -4.95
N LYS A 656 5.21 39.10 -5.87
CA LYS A 656 6.04 40.31 -5.90
C LYS A 656 5.65 41.38 -4.85
N THR A 657 4.45 41.31 -4.25
CA THR A 657 3.97 42.34 -3.30
C THR A 657 3.55 41.74 -1.94
N PRO A 658 4.02 42.26 -0.79
CA PRO A 658 3.61 41.79 0.55
C PRO A 658 2.11 41.96 0.79
N ALA A 659 1.45 40.99 1.42
CA ALA A 659 0.00 40.99 1.61
C ALA A 659 -0.45 40.87 3.08
N ARG A 660 0.44 40.48 4.00
CA ARG A 660 0.07 40.21 5.40
C ARG A 660 0.53 41.32 6.36
N PRO A 661 -0.37 41.89 7.20
CA PRO A 661 0.01 42.70 8.36
C PRO A 661 0.65 41.87 9.49
N ASN A 662 1.68 42.39 10.16
CA ASN A 662 2.57 41.66 11.10
C ASN A 662 1.95 41.12 12.41
N HIS A 663 0.64 41.21 12.65
CA HIS A 663 0.04 41.00 13.99
C HIS A 663 -1.20 40.08 14.10
N SER A 664 -1.51 39.22 13.12
CA SER A 664 -2.69 38.32 13.20
C SER A 664 -2.40 36.93 13.81
N LYS A 665 -3.25 36.52 14.75
CA LYS A 665 -3.24 35.20 15.44
C LYS A 665 -3.98 34.09 14.67
N PHE A 666 -3.74 32.85 15.09
CA PHE A 666 -4.10 31.56 14.47
C PHE A 666 -5.28 30.89 15.20
N ASN A 667 -6.20 30.21 14.50
CA ASN A 667 -7.21 29.28 15.05
C ASN A 667 -7.62 28.19 14.01
N THR A 668 -8.19 27.06 14.45
CA THR A 668 -8.39 25.83 13.65
C THR A 668 -9.80 25.21 13.81
N HIS A 669 -10.42 24.77 12.69
CA HIS A 669 -11.67 23.98 12.65
C HIS A 669 -11.59 22.82 11.62
N GLN A 670 -12.38 21.75 11.81
CA GLN A 670 -12.40 20.52 10.97
C GLN A 670 -13.48 20.53 9.86
N ILE A 671 -13.28 19.76 8.77
CA ILE A 671 -14.12 19.78 7.54
C ILE A 671 -14.39 18.36 6.99
N PRO A 672 -15.60 18.07 6.45
CA PRO A 672 -16.03 16.74 5.94
C PRO A 672 -15.51 16.28 4.56
N VAL A 673 -15.48 14.95 4.34
CA VAL A 673 -15.25 14.24 3.05
C VAL A 673 -16.42 13.29 2.67
N ASN A 674 -16.50 12.82 1.42
CA ASN A 674 -17.53 11.87 0.96
C ASN A 674 -17.27 10.41 1.42
N LEU A 675 -18.35 9.61 1.48
CA LEU A 675 -18.29 8.15 1.61
C LEU A 675 -17.91 7.48 0.27
N PRO A 676 -17.04 6.45 0.27
CA PRO A 676 -16.80 5.64 -0.92
C PRO A 676 -18.07 4.95 -1.42
N HIS A 677 -18.18 4.81 -2.74
CA HIS A 677 -19.37 4.22 -3.32
C HIS A 677 -19.59 2.75 -2.89
N GLY A 678 -20.84 2.41 -2.54
CA GLY A 678 -21.22 1.05 -2.14
C GLY A 678 -21.00 0.72 -0.66
N GLN A 679 -20.46 1.65 0.14
CA GLN A 679 -20.33 1.47 1.59
C GLN A 679 -21.54 2.06 2.34
N SER A 680 -22.11 1.30 3.27
CA SER A 680 -23.09 1.80 4.24
C SER A 680 -22.47 1.87 5.64
N THR A 681 -22.80 2.91 6.42
CA THR A 681 -22.33 3.09 7.81
C THR A 681 -22.68 1.94 8.74
N LYS A 682 -23.59 1.03 8.35
CA LYS A 682 -23.99 -0.14 9.15
C LYS A 682 -23.28 -1.45 8.76
N GLN A 683 -22.73 -1.57 7.55
CA GLN A 683 -22.11 -2.83 7.10
C GLN A 683 -20.60 -2.89 7.31
N SER A 684 -19.91 -1.74 7.38
CA SER A 684 -18.45 -1.70 7.57
C SER A 684 -18.00 -1.44 9.01
N PHE A 685 -18.92 -1.04 9.90
CA PHE A 685 -18.58 -0.51 11.23
C PHE A 685 -19.14 -1.32 12.41
N GLY A 686 -19.57 -2.57 12.19
CA GLY A 686 -20.15 -3.34 13.29
C GLY A 686 -20.64 -4.72 12.93
N ARG A 687 -19.72 -5.64 12.64
CA ARG A 687 -19.91 -7.05 12.98
C ARG A 687 -18.54 -7.63 13.32
N LEU A 688 -18.24 -7.61 14.62
CA LEU A 688 -17.07 -8.27 15.19
C LEU A 688 -17.13 -9.76 14.80
N ALA A 689 -16.09 -10.24 14.13
CA ALA A 689 -15.72 -11.63 14.30
C ALA A 689 -15.30 -11.78 15.77
N GLN A 690 -16.14 -12.42 16.57
CA GLN A 690 -15.79 -12.84 17.92
C GLN A 690 -14.80 -14.00 17.82
N THR A 691 -13.52 -13.70 17.57
CA THR A 691 -12.45 -14.62 17.92
C THR A 691 -12.04 -14.30 19.35
N ALA A 692 -12.82 -14.82 20.31
CA ALA A 692 -12.35 -14.96 21.67
C ALA A 692 -11.19 -15.96 21.64
N THR A 693 -9.98 -15.49 21.93
CA THR A 693 -8.82 -16.34 22.14
C THR A 693 -9.12 -17.31 23.28
N SER A 694 -9.14 -18.62 22.98
CA SER A 694 -9.36 -19.69 23.95
C SER A 694 -8.22 -19.83 24.99
N ALA A 695 -7.20 -18.98 24.93
CA ALA A 695 -6.06 -19.00 25.85
C ALA A 695 -6.46 -18.78 27.31
N GLU A 696 -7.35 -17.83 27.59
CA GLU A 696 -7.85 -17.59 28.95
C GLU A 696 -8.67 -18.76 29.47
N LEU A 697 -9.53 -19.34 28.60
CA LEU A 697 -10.34 -20.51 28.90
C LEU A 697 -9.49 -21.76 29.13
N ASN A 698 -8.43 -21.96 28.34
CA ASN A 698 -7.48 -23.06 28.48
C ASN A 698 -6.60 -22.90 29.73
N LEU A 699 -6.20 -21.67 30.09
CA LEU A 699 -5.47 -21.39 31.32
C LEU A 699 -6.35 -21.67 32.55
N LEU A 700 -7.62 -21.27 32.50
CA LEU A 700 -8.61 -21.55 33.53
C LEU A 700 -8.83 -23.06 33.69
N PHE A 701 -8.98 -23.77 32.57
CA PHE A 701 -9.13 -25.22 32.55
C PHE A 701 -7.90 -25.93 33.15
N GLY A 702 -6.69 -25.46 32.80
CA GLY A 702 -5.43 -25.96 33.35
C GLY A 702 -5.32 -25.77 34.86
N ILE A 703 -5.65 -24.58 35.38
CA ILE A 703 -5.64 -24.30 36.82
C ILE A 703 -6.68 -25.15 37.55
N THR A 704 -7.88 -25.32 36.99
CA THR A 704 -8.90 -26.19 37.60
C THR A 704 -8.48 -27.66 37.67
N LEU A 705 -7.82 -28.17 36.63
CA LEU A 705 -7.29 -29.54 36.61
C LEU A 705 -6.17 -29.74 37.64
N LEU A 706 -5.27 -28.76 37.80
CA LEU A 706 -4.21 -28.78 38.81
C LEU A 706 -4.77 -28.80 40.24
N MET A 707 -5.80 -28.00 40.50
CA MET A 707 -6.48 -27.95 41.80
C MET A 707 -7.23 -29.26 42.10
N LEU A 708 -7.86 -29.87 41.09
CA LEU A 708 -8.50 -31.18 41.21
C LEU A 708 -7.48 -32.29 41.50
N ALA A 709 -6.33 -32.27 40.84
CA ALA A 709 -5.24 -33.21 41.08
C ALA A 709 -4.67 -33.08 42.50
N LEU A 710 -4.54 -31.85 43.01
CA LEU A 710 -4.10 -31.58 44.39
C LEU A 710 -5.12 -32.07 45.42
N ALA A 711 -6.42 -31.86 45.16
CA ALA A 711 -7.48 -32.36 46.03
C ALA A 711 -7.51 -33.90 46.06
N LEU A 712 -7.34 -34.56 44.91
CA LEU A 712 -7.29 -36.03 44.82
C LEU A 712 -6.08 -36.62 45.54
N THR A 713 -4.90 -35.99 45.44
CA THR A 713 -3.70 -36.45 46.16
C THR A 713 -3.85 -36.31 47.68
N ILE A 714 -4.49 -35.25 48.17
CA ILE A 714 -4.81 -35.08 49.60
C ILE A 714 -5.81 -36.16 50.06
N LEU A 715 -6.81 -36.49 49.23
CA LEU A 715 -7.80 -37.53 49.51
C LEU A 715 -7.16 -38.92 49.58
N LEU A 716 -6.30 -39.26 48.62
CA LEU A 716 -5.56 -40.53 48.57
C LEU A 716 -4.61 -40.68 49.79
N ARG A 717 -3.93 -39.59 50.19
CA ARG A 717 -3.10 -39.60 51.41
C ARG A 717 -3.91 -39.76 52.69
N SER A 718 -5.15 -39.26 52.71
CA SER A 718 -6.04 -39.42 53.87
C SER A 718 -6.52 -40.86 54.02
N THR A 719 -6.75 -41.58 52.90
CA THR A 719 -7.16 -42.98 52.92
C THR A 719 -6.05 -43.91 53.44
N GLU A 720 -4.79 -43.63 53.10
CA GLU A 720 -3.62 -44.36 53.65
C GLU A 720 -3.50 -44.18 55.17
N ASN A 721 -3.70 -42.96 55.69
CA ASN A 721 -3.66 -42.69 57.13
C ASN A 721 -4.84 -43.29 57.91
N THR A 722 -6.00 -43.49 57.28
CA THR A 722 -7.14 -44.20 57.92
C THR A 722 -6.99 -45.72 57.93
N LEU A 723 -6.24 -46.30 56.98
CA LEU A 723 -5.96 -47.74 56.93
C LEU A 723 -4.84 -48.13 57.92
N SER A 724 -3.85 -47.26 58.12
CA SER A 724 -2.75 -47.42 59.10
C SER A 724 -3.23 -47.39 60.57
N GLY A 725 -4.31 -46.66 60.90
CA GLY A 725 -4.83 -46.53 62.26
C GLY A 725 -5.72 -47.68 62.78
N SER A 726 -5.76 -48.83 62.09
CA SER A 726 -6.64 -49.96 62.44
C SER A 726 -5.94 -51.26 62.84
N SER A 727 -4.59 -51.31 62.90
CA SER A 727 -3.85 -52.55 63.22
C SER A 727 -2.96 -52.52 64.47
N GLU A 728 -3.22 -51.67 65.47
CA GLU A 728 -2.54 -51.77 66.78
C GLU A 728 -3.51 -51.52 67.93
N LYS A 729 -4.21 -52.57 68.34
CA LYS A 729 -4.66 -52.81 69.73
C LYS A 729 -5.20 -54.24 69.87
N LYS A 730 -4.27 -55.18 69.99
CA LYS A 730 -4.40 -56.47 70.71
C LYS A 730 -3.01 -57.10 70.75
N VAL A 731 -2.37 -57.06 71.92
CA VAL A 731 -1.58 -58.14 72.55
C VAL A 731 -0.96 -57.56 73.85
N VAL A 732 -1.28 -58.25 74.95
CA VAL A 732 -0.96 -58.06 76.39
C VAL A 732 -1.62 -56.88 77.10
#